data_AF-A0A497R8G8-F1
#
_entry.id   AF-A0A497R8G8-F1
#
_cell.length_a   1.000
_cell.length_b   1.000
_cell.length_c   1.000
_cell.angle_alpha   90.00
_cell.angle_beta   90.00
_cell.angle_gamma   90.00
#
_symmetry.space_group_name_H-M   'P 1'
#
loop_
_entity.id
_entity.type
_entity.pdbx_description
1 polymer ?
#
loop_
_entity_poly.entity_id
_entity_poly.type
_entity_poly.pdbx_seq_one_letter_code
_entity_poly.pdbx_strand_id
1 'polypeptide(L)'
;PVTRSQEDLTIEFTTNQSGIGKDSGALGTLVLRNNGANAIGNIAIDFGLNGKYVEITTSYAQHQELSLLNPGYSETFNIEVGLNKSEFTGEEPLNMVDLCLVFDSSGSMGEEIEAVKNAFLDIVSNLTEQIDSLQIGAIAYGWAKYSEYPQESPNNYVPFTEDFDWVNDFINSLYPAGGTEPWGDALYLANSWNWRPDANKLLIIVGDEDCDPGKIVGAGSSGSYYNGSQLVEVVENLKAKEVKINSVRTGNEAIFVNQFTWIAEATEGISVDLEELQNGDPPITLPELIESWTLELKREYYIYLYANITWTEFDVGGDITYSTQKGLYLLFDVAPPFISVSTLVIANPDSTFTFQIYATVKDLSGIATTSIYWTFDDLDGGSEPLWHFEILSNISNHVYLKELTGLALGENLSFYFVAFDSLYNRGESQIYNCTVEIQKNVFGTTTTVFFPANNTVVALYFDLAKKSYGYLRLDNFIGSYSLLPNSNFTLETKFVSEDKQIVRVIKTGLEDFAVITFVGNTTTDPTIIFWNFDIFLIEEELNGYSSYFDAKRTNLLIRVEISNENQLCLVRIDPELIAVVKVFDENWNYIGKASFTEALTLVEGTYYLWAYNVLRDGSFKFYFGNDPPLETDNYYNQVPIPFPILLLIVILTLSGFSLFNRRKKHRGKYKQRI
;
A
#
# COMPACT_ATOMS: atom_id res chain seq x y z
N PRO A 1 18.62 -24.03 58.42
CA PRO A 1 18.46 -23.26 57.17
C PRO A 1 18.66 -24.20 55.98
N VAL A 2 17.58 -24.81 55.51
CA VAL A 2 17.60 -25.56 54.25
C VAL A 2 17.75 -24.53 53.15
N THR A 3 18.89 -24.54 52.47
CA THR A 3 19.13 -23.76 51.25
C THR A 3 18.08 -24.15 50.23
N ARG A 4 17.09 -23.28 50.02
CA ARG A 4 16.11 -23.45 48.94
C ARG A 4 16.81 -23.20 47.61
N SER A 5 16.75 -24.20 46.73
CA SER A 5 17.32 -24.10 45.38
C SER A 5 16.37 -23.42 44.38
N GLN A 6 15.08 -23.23 44.72
CA GLN A 6 14.06 -22.67 43.82
C GLN A 6 12.87 -22.06 44.60
N GLU A 7 12.19 -21.06 44.04
CA GLU A 7 10.91 -20.54 44.56
C GLU A 7 9.78 -21.55 44.28
N ASP A 8 8.92 -21.84 45.27
CA ASP A 8 7.82 -22.80 45.16
C ASP A 8 6.64 -22.25 44.32
N LEU A 9 6.52 -20.92 44.21
CA LEU A 9 5.50 -20.23 43.41
C LEU A 9 6.09 -19.79 42.07
N THR A 10 5.52 -20.31 40.98
CA THR A 10 5.77 -19.83 39.63
C THR A 10 4.70 -18.81 39.23
N ILE A 11 5.14 -17.75 38.57
CA ILE A 11 4.32 -16.61 38.17
C ILE A 11 4.49 -16.48 36.67
N GLU A 12 3.39 -16.65 35.94
CA GLU A 12 3.33 -16.51 34.48
C GLU A 12 2.36 -15.38 34.17
N PHE A 13 2.68 -14.55 33.19
CA PHE A 13 1.80 -13.49 32.72
C PHE A 13 1.68 -13.57 31.21
N THR A 14 0.46 -13.44 30.71
CA THR A 14 0.11 -13.51 29.30
C THR A 14 -0.90 -12.41 28.99
N THR A 15 -0.77 -11.74 27.86
CA THR A 15 -1.80 -10.84 27.34
C THR A 15 -2.65 -11.62 26.33
N ASN A 16 -3.96 -11.37 26.30
CA ASN A 16 -4.82 -11.88 25.24
C ASN A 16 -5.11 -10.73 24.27
N GLN A 17 -4.32 -10.66 23.21
CA GLN A 17 -4.67 -9.79 22.10
C GLN A 17 -5.46 -10.59 21.06
N SER A 18 -6.68 -10.96 21.41
CA SER A 18 -7.68 -11.31 20.42
C SER A 18 -8.86 -10.36 20.58
N GLY A 19 -8.80 -9.28 19.81
CA GLY A 19 -9.92 -8.39 19.58
C GLY A 19 -9.92 -7.14 20.46
N ILE A 20 -9.96 -6.01 19.77
CA ILE A 20 -10.50 -4.75 20.30
C ILE A 20 -11.87 -5.08 20.92
N GLY A 21 -11.91 -5.14 22.25
CA GLY A 21 -13.16 -4.97 22.98
C GLY A 21 -13.70 -3.58 22.72
N LYS A 22 -15.00 -3.39 22.96
CA LYS A 22 -15.82 -2.21 22.62
C LYS A 22 -15.25 -0.83 23.03
N ASP A 23 -14.18 -0.79 23.83
CA ASP A 23 -13.60 0.38 24.49
C ASP A 23 -12.07 0.58 24.26
N SER A 24 -11.43 -0.10 23.27
CA SER A 24 -10.02 0.15 22.88
C SER A 24 -8.97 -0.09 23.99
N GLY A 25 -8.95 -1.28 24.59
CA GLY A 25 -8.00 -1.67 25.66
C GLY A 25 -7.36 -3.05 25.45
N ALA A 26 -6.42 -3.41 26.33
CA ALA A 26 -5.70 -4.68 26.35
C ALA A 26 -5.99 -5.46 27.64
N LEU A 27 -6.26 -6.76 27.51
CA LEU A 27 -6.47 -7.67 28.66
C LEU A 27 -5.16 -8.43 28.98
N GLY A 28 -4.80 -8.40 30.25
CA GLY A 28 -3.69 -9.10 30.85
C GLY A 28 -4.18 -10.22 31.77
N THR A 29 -3.50 -11.35 31.71
CA THR A 29 -3.82 -12.59 32.44
C THR A 29 -2.60 -13.04 33.23
N LEU A 30 -2.68 -13.03 34.55
CA LEU A 30 -1.65 -13.51 35.48
C LEU A 30 -2.03 -14.91 35.98
N VAL A 31 -1.15 -15.88 35.79
CA VAL A 31 -1.29 -17.25 36.29
C VAL A 31 -0.28 -17.51 37.40
N LEU A 32 -0.78 -17.89 38.57
CA LEU A 32 0.04 -18.35 39.69
C LEU A 32 -0.01 -19.87 39.76
N ARG A 33 1.15 -20.53 39.81
CA ARG A 33 1.24 -21.99 39.94
C ARG A 33 2.09 -22.38 41.15
N ASN A 34 1.55 -23.22 42.01
CA ASN A 34 2.30 -23.78 43.13
C ASN A 34 3.03 -25.07 42.70
N ASN A 35 4.33 -24.96 42.46
CA ASN A 35 5.23 -26.06 42.13
C ASN A 35 5.97 -26.63 43.35
N GLY A 36 5.71 -26.09 44.55
CA GLY A 36 6.28 -26.54 45.82
C GLY A 36 5.62 -27.79 46.39
N ALA A 37 6.16 -28.26 47.51
CA ALA A 37 5.63 -29.42 48.26
C ALA A 37 4.52 -29.04 49.26
N ASN A 38 4.32 -27.74 49.48
CA ASN A 38 3.52 -27.17 50.56
C ASN A 38 2.42 -26.27 50.02
N ALA A 39 1.30 -26.14 50.75
CA ALA A 39 0.24 -25.22 50.36
C ALA A 39 0.70 -23.75 50.55
N ILE A 40 0.28 -22.90 49.62
CA ILE A 40 0.51 -21.46 49.65
C ILE A 40 -0.81 -20.80 50.00
N GLY A 41 -0.84 -19.83 50.90
CA GLY A 41 -2.05 -19.09 51.21
C GLY A 41 -1.77 -17.63 51.56
N ASN A 42 -2.85 -16.91 51.86
CA ASN A 42 -2.83 -15.45 51.98
C ASN A 42 -2.19 -14.80 50.75
N ILE A 43 -2.58 -15.25 49.57
CA ILE A 43 -2.07 -14.70 48.31
C ILE A 43 -2.82 -13.40 48.05
N ALA A 44 -2.10 -12.30 47.91
CA ALA A 44 -2.65 -11.02 47.49
C ALA A 44 -1.85 -10.47 46.33
N ILE A 45 -2.57 -9.94 45.34
CA ILE A 45 -2.04 -9.34 44.12
C ILE A 45 -2.56 -7.92 44.04
N ASP A 46 -1.63 -6.97 44.06
CA ASP A 46 -1.89 -5.56 43.84
C ASP A 46 -1.34 -5.17 42.46
N PHE A 47 -2.24 -4.99 41.50
CA PHE A 47 -1.89 -4.39 40.22
C PHE A 47 -1.71 -2.89 40.39
N GLY A 48 -0.81 -2.31 39.61
CA GLY A 48 -0.69 -0.88 39.46
C GLY A 48 -0.06 -0.57 38.12
N LEU A 49 -0.11 0.69 37.74
CA LEU A 49 0.23 1.13 36.41
C LEU A 49 1.26 2.26 36.51
N ASN A 50 2.26 2.22 35.64
CA ASN A 50 3.22 3.29 35.46
C ASN A 50 3.18 3.74 34.00
N GLY A 51 2.36 4.74 33.75
CA GLY A 51 2.09 5.25 32.42
C GLY A 51 0.93 6.22 32.55
N LYS A 52 1.09 7.43 32.01
CA LYS A 52 0.13 8.50 32.23
C LYS A 52 -1.08 8.40 31.30
N TYR A 53 -0.95 7.79 30.12
CA TYR A 53 -1.98 7.78 29.05
C TYR A 53 -2.92 6.58 29.07
N VAL A 54 -2.84 5.77 30.12
CA VAL A 54 -3.60 4.54 30.28
C VAL A 54 -4.13 4.41 31.69
N GLU A 55 -5.21 3.65 31.86
CA GLU A 55 -5.85 3.39 33.15
C GLU A 55 -6.22 1.91 33.26
N ILE A 56 -6.22 1.40 34.48
CA ILE A 56 -6.81 0.10 34.76
C ILE A 56 -8.33 0.27 34.68
N THR A 57 -8.97 -0.47 33.77
CA THR A 57 -10.41 -0.41 33.61
C THR A 57 -11.11 -1.03 34.83
N THR A 58 -12.37 -0.69 35.03
CA THR A 58 -13.16 -1.24 36.15
C THR A 58 -13.64 -2.67 35.92
N SER A 59 -13.33 -3.28 34.78
CA SER A 59 -13.76 -4.64 34.43
C SER A 59 -13.21 -5.69 35.39
N TYR A 60 -12.02 -5.44 35.96
CA TYR A 60 -11.39 -6.30 36.94
C TYR A 60 -10.87 -5.48 38.13
N ALA A 61 -10.92 -6.08 39.32
CA ALA A 61 -10.43 -5.41 40.52
C ALA A 61 -8.89 -5.30 40.50
N GLN A 62 -8.38 -4.12 40.85
CA GLN A 62 -6.95 -3.86 40.96
C GLN A 62 -6.28 -4.68 42.07
N HIS A 63 -7.00 -4.94 43.16
CA HIS A 63 -6.59 -5.81 44.24
C HIS A 63 -7.36 -7.12 44.16
N GLN A 64 -6.64 -8.25 44.15
CA GLN A 64 -7.22 -9.58 44.06
C GLN A 64 -6.56 -10.50 45.09
N GLU A 65 -7.36 -11.39 45.70
CA GLU A 65 -6.89 -12.28 46.76
C GLU A 65 -7.27 -13.74 46.48
N LEU A 66 -6.43 -14.66 46.95
CA LEU A 66 -6.71 -16.08 47.02
C LEU A 66 -6.27 -16.63 48.37
N SER A 67 -7.20 -17.25 49.09
CA SER A 67 -6.93 -17.74 50.44
C SER A 67 -5.92 -18.89 50.46
N LEU A 68 -5.97 -19.79 49.47
CA LEU A 68 -5.13 -20.99 49.42
C LEU A 68 -4.94 -21.50 47.98
N LEU A 69 -3.71 -21.93 47.66
CA LEU A 69 -3.30 -22.61 46.43
C LEU A 69 -2.52 -23.88 46.79
N ASN A 70 -3.12 -25.04 46.51
CA ASN A 70 -2.54 -26.34 46.85
C ASN A 70 -1.40 -26.73 45.89
N PRO A 71 -0.46 -27.60 46.32
CA PRO A 71 0.59 -28.14 45.46
C PRO A 71 0.05 -28.73 44.16
N GLY A 72 0.62 -28.33 43.02
CA GLY A 72 0.23 -28.79 41.69
C GLY A 72 -0.96 -28.08 41.07
N TYR A 73 -1.58 -27.12 41.76
CA TYR A 73 -2.68 -26.31 41.23
C TYR A 73 -2.19 -24.95 40.72
N SER A 74 -3.01 -24.31 39.87
CA SER A 74 -2.81 -22.95 39.38
C SER A 74 -4.09 -22.15 39.46
N GLU A 75 -3.96 -20.84 39.70
CA GLU A 75 -5.06 -19.88 39.68
C GLU A 75 -4.78 -18.76 38.67
N THR A 76 -5.83 -18.20 38.08
CA THR A 76 -5.75 -17.14 37.06
C THR A 76 -6.41 -15.86 37.54
N PHE A 77 -5.73 -14.74 37.34
CA PHE A 77 -6.17 -13.39 37.71
C PHE A 77 -6.10 -12.50 36.47
N ASN A 78 -7.15 -11.74 36.21
CA ASN A 78 -7.24 -10.91 35.00
C ASN A 78 -7.18 -9.42 35.35
N ILE A 79 -6.65 -8.62 34.45
CA ILE A 79 -6.61 -7.15 34.54
C ILE A 79 -6.79 -6.58 33.15
N GLU A 80 -7.57 -5.51 33.01
CA GLU A 80 -7.74 -4.83 31.72
C GLU A 80 -7.21 -3.39 31.84
N VAL A 81 -6.48 -2.97 30.82
CA VAL A 81 -5.91 -1.62 30.71
C VAL A 81 -6.52 -0.95 29.49
N GLY A 82 -7.09 0.24 29.68
CA GLY A 82 -7.62 1.09 28.62
C GLY A 82 -6.84 2.39 28.48
N LEU A 83 -7.13 3.18 27.45
CA LEU A 83 -6.58 4.53 27.30
C LEU A 83 -7.19 5.48 28.34
N ASN A 84 -6.35 6.12 29.15
CA ASN A 84 -6.77 7.16 30.09
C ASN A 84 -6.80 8.49 29.36
N LYS A 85 -7.89 8.70 28.62
CA LYS A 85 -8.15 9.90 27.83
C LYS A 85 -8.11 11.20 28.66
N SER A 86 -8.20 11.12 29.98
CA SER A 86 -8.21 12.28 30.88
C SER A 86 -6.82 12.80 31.28
N GLU A 87 -5.77 11.99 31.12
CA GLU A 87 -4.38 12.33 31.48
C GLU A 87 -3.53 12.82 30.29
N PHE A 88 -4.13 12.93 29.11
CA PHE A 88 -3.51 13.55 27.95
C PHE A 88 -3.28 15.05 28.24
N THR A 89 -2.03 15.41 28.56
CA THR A 89 -1.63 16.81 28.82
C THR A 89 -0.93 17.48 27.64
N GLY A 90 -0.75 16.77 26.51
CA GLY A 90 -0.16 17.30 25.27
C GLY A 90 1.38 17.23 25.14
N GLU A 91 2.12 16.45 25.94
CA GLU A 91 3.62 16.43 25.93
C GLU A 91 4.30 15.04 25.74
N GLU A 92 3.61 13.99 25.28
CA GLU A 92 4.25 12.68 24.96
C GLU A 92 4.82 12.62 23.55
N PRO A 93 5.57 11.56 23.15
CA PRO A 93 5.69 11.18 21.74
C PRO A 93 4.32 10.75 21.25
N LEU A 94 3.49 11.75 21.01
CA LEU A 94 2.23 11.63 20.34
C LEU A 94 2.54 11.02 18.97
N ASN A 95 1.54 10.42 18.35
CA ASN A 95 1.51 10.37 16.91
C ASN A 95 1.58 11.81 16.37
N MET A 96 2.81 12.32 16.23
CA MET A 96 3.11 13.70 15.88
C MET A 96 3.23 13.78 14.38
N VAL A 97 2.28 14.47 13.76
CA VAL A 97 2.28 14.69 12.33
C VAL A 97 2.34 16.19 12.06
N ASP A 98 3.30 16.58 11.24
CA ASP A 98 3.36 17.92 10.66
C ASP A 98 2.91 17.82 9.21
N LEU A 99 1.73 18.39 8.92
CA LEU A 99 1.16 18.45 7.59
C LEU A 99 1.23 19.89 7.08
N CYS A 100 2.00 20.13 6.02
CA CYS A 100 2.02 21.40 5.33
C CYS A 100 1.20 21.30 4.04
N LEU A 101 0.10 22.03 3.96
CA LEU A 101 -0.69 22.18 2.74
C LEU A 101 -0.20 23.42 1.99
N VAL A 102 0.18 23.27 0.72
CA VAL A 102 0.64 24.37 -0.12
C VAL A 102 -0.32 24.45 -1.30
N PHE A 103 -1.16 25.47 -1.29
CA PHE A 103 -2.17 25.71 -2.30
C PHE A 103 -1.72 26.82 -3.24
N ASP A 104 -1.83 26.54 -4.52
CA ASP A 104 -2.05 27.59 -5.47
C ASP A 104 -3.42 28.26 -5.24
N SER A 105 -3.45 29.58 -5.31
CA SER A 105 -4.67 30.39 -5.24
C SER A 105 -4.81 31.35 -6.42
N SER A 106 -4.17 31.01 -7.54
CA SER A 106 -4.34 31.65 -8.84
C SER A 106 -5.80 31.59 -9.31
N GLY A 107 -6.11 32.27 -10.42
CA GLY A 107 -7.47 32.42 -10.93
C GLY A 107 -8.14 31.10 -11.36
N SER A 108 -7.35 30.08 -11.65
CA SER A 108 -7.76 28.79 -12.21
C SER A 108 -8.15 27.77 -11.15
N MET A 109 -7.59 27.86 -9.94
CA MET A 109 -7.75 26.89 -8.85
C MET A 109 -9.10 26.91 -8.11
N GLY A 110 -10.15 27.47 -8.72
CA GLY A 110 -11.41 27.76 -8.05
C GLY A 110 -12.15 26.52 -7.54
N GLU A 111 -12.19 25.44 -8.33
CA GLU A 111 -12.97 24.24 -8.00
C GLU A 111 -12.29 23.40 -6.91
N GLU A 112 -10.97 23.28 -6.96
CA GLU A 112 -10.15 22.55 -5.99
C GLU A 112 -10.16 23.21 -4.63
N ILE A 113 -10.04 24.54 -4.61
CA ILE A 113 -10.15 25.33 -3.39
C ILE A 113 -11.52 25.10 -2.75
N GLU A 114 -12.61 25.14 -3.52
CA GLU A 114 -13.96 24.89 -2.99
C GLU A 114 -14.14 23.44 -2.52
N ALA A 115 -13.55 22.45 -3.22
CA ALA A 115 -13.60 21.05 -2.78
C ALA A 115 -12.94 20.85 -1.41
N VAL A 116 -11.76 21.46 -1.20
CA VAL A 116 -11.08 21.41 0.10
C VAL A 116 -11.87 22.18 1.16
N LYS A 117 -12.36 23.39 0.87
CA LYS A 117 -13.21 24.16 1.81
C LYS A 117 -14.40 23.37 2.34
N ASN A 118 -15.08 22.66 1.45
CA ASN A 118 -16.30 21.93 1.80
C ASN A 118 -16.04 20.69 2.67
N ALA A 119 -14.83 20.13 2.65
CA ALA A 119 -14.50 18.88 3.34
C ALA A 119 -13.42 19.04 4.43
N PHE A 120 -12.75 20.18 4.52
CA PHE A 120 -11.57 20.33 5.38
C PHE A 120 -11.83 20.00 6.85
N LEU A 121 -12.96 20.47 7.41
CA LEU A 121 -13.32 20.15 8.79
C LEU A 121 -13.63 18.66 8.99
N ASP A 122 -14.20 17.99 7.99
CA ASP A 122 -14.44 16.54 8.05
C ASP A 122 -13.12 15.76 8.01
N ILE A 123 -12.18 16.17 7.14
CA ILE A 123 -10.81 15.63 7.09
C ILE A 123 -10.14 15.81 8.45
N VAL A 124 -10.13 17.04 8.98
CA VAL A 124 -9.50 17.34 10.27
C VAL A 124 -10.14 16.52 11.39
N SER A 125 -11.46 16.37 11.40
CA SER A 125 -12.16 15.53 12.38
C SER A 125 -11.65 14.09 12.31
N ASN A 126 -11.61 13.50 11.12
CA ASN A 126 -11.14 12.11 10.95
C ASN A 126 -9.65 11.95 11.30
N LEU A 127 -8.82 12.94 10.97
CA LEU A 127 -7.39 12.94 11.27
C LEU A 127 -7.14 13.07 12.77
N THR A 128 -7.84 13.98 13.45
CA THR A 128 -7.68 14.23 14.90
C THR A 128 -8.28 13.12 15.76
N GLU A 129 -9.25 12.35 15.26
CA GLU A 129 -9.66 11.08 15.88
C GLU A 129 -8.56 10.02 15.89
N GLN A 130 -7.57 10.17 15.01
CA GLN A 130 -6.62 9.13 14.65
C GLN A 130 -5.14 9.51 14.87
N ILE A 131 -4.86 10.80 15.08
CA ILE A 131 -3.54 11.39 15.22
C ILE A 131 -3.55 12.32 16.43
N ASP A 132 -2.85 11.92 17.49
CA ASP A 132 -2.93 12.61 18.78
C ASP A 132 -2.26 14.00 18.79
N SER A 133 -1.31 14.26 17.88
CA SER A 133 -0.66 15.58 17.77
C SER A 133 -0.43 15.98 16.32
N LEU A 134 -1.52 16.40 15.71
CA LEU A 134 -1.52 16.95 14.36
C LEU A 134 -1.27 18.47 14.41
N GLN A 135 -0.23 18.92 13.72
CA GLN A 135 -0.07 20.33 13.37
C GLN A 135 -0.26 20.49 11.87
N ILE A 136 -1.17 21.39 11.49
CA ILE A 136 -1.39 21.73 10.09
C ILE A 136 -0.88 23.14 9.86
N GLY A 137 -0.05 23.31 8.85
CA GLY A 137 0.30 24.59 8.27
C GLY A 137 -0.30 24.68 6.87
N ALA A 138 -0.62 25.90 6.43
CA ALA A 138 -1.12 26.16 5.09
C ALA A 138 -0.40 27.36 4.45
N ILE A 139 -0.03 27.26 3.18
CA ILE A 139 0.57 28.36 2.42
C ILE A 139 -0.23 28.56 1.14
N ALA A 140 -0.58 29.80 0.82
CA ALA A 140 -1.12 30.18 -0.47
C ALA A 140 -0.07 30.96 -1.27
N TYR A 141 0.28 30.46 -2.45
CA TYR A 141 1.06 31.19 -3.44
C TYR A 141 0.17 31.71 -4.57
N GLY A 142 0.66 32.68 -5.33
CA GLY A 142 -0.07 33.31 -6.43
C GLY A 142 -1.31 34.10 -6.04
N TRP A 143 -1.50 34.36 -4.74
CA TRP A 143 -2.72 34.95 -4.23
C TRP A 143 -2.70 36.49 -4.19
N ALA A 144 -3.23 37.13 -5.24
CA ALA A 144 -3.20 38.58 -5.39
C ALA A 144 -4.00 39.39 -4.33
N LYS A 145 -4.81 38.75 -3.47
CA LYS A 145 -5.56 39.44 -2.40
C LYS A 145 -4.66 40.24 -1.47
N TYR A 146 -3.49 39.68 -1.13
CA TYR A 146 -2.52 40.36 -0.26
C TYR A 146 -1.13 40.48 -0.90
N SER A 147 -0.56 39.38 -1.39
CA SER A 147 0.61 39.39 -2.29
C SER A 147 0.66 38.07 -3.05
N GLU A 148 1.09 38.10 -4.31
CA GLU A 148 1.36 36.88 -5.09
C GLU A 148 2.52 36.07 -4.49
N TYR A 149 3.41 36.73 -3.75
CA TYR A 149 4.57 36.13 -3.10
C TYR A 149 4.28 35.83 -1.62
N PRO A 150 4.24 34.55 -1.20
CA PRO A 150 3.72 34.15 0.12
C PRO A 150 4.45 34.80 1.31
N GLN A 151 5.73 35.09 1.17
CA GLN A 151 6.57 35.72 2.19
C GLN A 151 6.36 37.24 2.34
N GLU A 152 5.76 37.92 1.38
CA GLU A 152 5.55 39.37 1.45
C GLU A 152 4.33 39.74 2.31
N SER A 153 3.44 38.79 2.56
CA SER A 153 2.23 39.00 3.34
C SER A 153 2.02 37.86 4.36
N PRO A 154 1.95 38.15 5.67
CA PRO A 154 1.62 37.15 6.68
C PRO A 154 0.18 36.64 6.57
N ASN A 155 -0.67 37.26 5.74
CA ASN A 155 -2.03 36.77 5.49
C ASN A 155 -2.08 35.68 4.41
N ASN A 156 -0.96 35.37 3.75
CA ASN A 156 -0.86 34.32 2.72
C ASN A 156 -0.54 32.94 3.28
N TYR A 157 -0.37 32.82 4.60
CA TYR A 157 -0.06 31.54 5.19
C TYR A 157 -0.55 31.47 6.63
N VAL A 158 -0.76 30.24 7.07
CA VAL A 158 -0.92 29.86 8.47
C VAL A 158 0.27 28.96 8.79
N PRO A 159 1.20 29.37 9.67
CA PRO A 159 2.27 28.49 10.12
C PRO A 159 1.67 27.29 10.88
N PHE A 160 2.47 26.24 11.09
CA PHE A 160 2.04 25.07 11.87
C PHE A 160 1.28 25.46 13.14
N THR A 161 0.04 24.97 13.23
CA THR A 161 -0.87 25.25 14.34
C THR A 161 -1.76 24.04 14.61
N GLU A 162 -2.30 23.97 15.83
CA GLU A 162 -3.35 23.05 16.25
C GLU A 162 -4.73 23.75 16.23
N ASP A 163 -4.75 25.06 15.93
CA ASP A 163 -5.96 25.84 15.70
C ASP A 163 -6.49 25.55 14.29
N PHE A 164 -7.16 24.42 14.14
CA PHE A 164 -7.72 23.99 12.86
C PHE A 164 -8.85 24.91 12.37
N ASP A 165 -9.50 25.66 13.26
CA ASP A 165 -10.45 26.71 12.87
C ASP A 165 -9.72 27.85 12.16
N TRP A 166 -8.51 28.24 12.60
CA TRP A 166 -7.70 29.22 11.88
C TRP A 166 -7.23 28.71 10.50
N VAL A 167 -6.80 27.44 10.42
CA VAL A 167 -6.45 26.83 9.13
C VAL A 167 -7.68 26.77 8.22
N ASN A 168 -8.82 26.38 8.76
CA ASN A 168 -10.10 26.34 8.06
C ASN A 168 -10.55 27.74 7.61
N ASP A 169 -10.41 28.77 8.45
CA ASP A 169 -10.71 30.16 8.11
C ASP A 169 -9.79 30.66 6.99
N PHE A 170 -8.50 30.29 7.03
CA PHE A 170 -7.56 30.60 5.97
C PHE A 170 -8.00 29.94 4.66
N ILE A 171 -8.23 28.62 4.66
CA ILE A 171 -8.70 27.86 3.49
C ILE A 171 -10.02 28.45 2.96
N ASN A 172 -10.98 28.77 3.83
CA ASN A 172 -12.25 29.41 3.48
C ASN A 172 -12.08 30.83 2.94
N SER A 173 -11.02 31.53 3.35
CA SER A 173 -10.72 32.88 2.86
C SER A 173 -10.07 32.89 1.49
N LEU A 174 -9.47 31.76 1.06
CA LEU A 174 -8.89 31.60 -0.27
C LEU A 174 -9.98 31.86 -1.31
N TYR A 175 -9.63 32.56 -2.35
CA TYR A 175 -10.46 32.64 -3.53
C TYR A 175 -9.54 32.84 -4.72
N PRO A 176 -9.89 32.27 -5.87
CA PRO A 176 -9.05 32.32 -7.05
C PRO A 176 -8.82 33.78 -7.47
N ALA A 177 -7.56 34.22 -7.47
CA ALA A 177 -7.15 35.58 -7.83
C ALA A 177 -5.75 35.55 -8.45
N GLY A 178 -5.68 35.68 -9.78
CA GLY A 178 -4.46 35.42 -10.55
C GLY A 178 -3.32 36.45 -10.42
N GLY A 179 -2.14 36.06 -10.92
CA GLY A 179 -0.93 36.88 -10.90
C GLY A 179 0.31 36.13 -11.40
N THR A 180 1.12 35.63 -10.47
CA THR A 180 2.37 34.88 -10.68
C THR A 180 2.39 33.63 -9.79
N GLU A 181 3.11 32.57 -10.13
CA GLU A 181 3.18 31.33 -9.33
C GLU A 181 4.57 31.01 -8.74
N PRO A 182 4.99 31.77 -7.72
CA PRO A 182 6.29 31.59 -7.09
C PRO A 182 6.26 30.44 -6.07
N TRP A 183 5.84 29.24 -6.45
CA TRP A 183 5.77 28.11 -5.51
C TRP A 183 7.14 27.73 -4.91
N GLY A 184 8.25 28.06 -5.60
CA GLY A 184 9.59 27.98 -5.02
C GLY A 184 9.76 28.84 -3.74
N ASP A 185 9.14 30.02 -3.71
CA ASP A 185 9.11 30.87 -2.50
C ASP A 185 8.21 30.26 -1.42
N ALA A 186 7.15 29.52 -1.79
CA ALA A 186 6.33 28.77 -0.84
C ALA A 186 7.13 27.65 -0.16
N LEU A 187 7.91 26.88 -0.94
CA LEU A 187 8.82 25.86 -0.39
C LEU A 187 9.94 26.49 0.45
N TYR A 188 10.44 27.66 0.07
CA TYR A 188 11.37 28.43 0.91
C TYR A 188 10.74 28.85 2.24
N LEU A 189 9.49 29.31 2.22
CA LEU A 189 8.76 29.67 3.43
C LEU A 189 8.50 28.44 4.32
N ALA A 190 8.08 27.31 3.75
CA ALA A 190 7.94 26.03 4.48
C ALA A 190 9.27 25.59 5.10
N ASN A 191 10.40 25.82 4.42
CA ASN A 191 11.73 25.61 4.99
C ASN A 191 12.05 26.52 6.18
N SER A 192 11.40 27.67 6.33
CA SER A 192 11.61 28.54 7.49
C SER A 192 10.83 28.10 8.73
N TRP A 193 9.83 27.23 8.55
CA TRP A 193 9.00 26.76 9.65
C TRP A 193 9.71 25.72 10.51
N ASN A 194 9.27 25.64 11.76
CA ASN A 194 9.81 24.72 12.76
C ASN A 194 9.13 23.34 12.64
N TRP A 195 9.52 22.58 11.62
CA TRP A 195 9.20 21.16 11.52
C TRP A 195 9.71 20.44 12.78
N ARG A 196 8.80 19.81 13.52
CA ARG A 196 9.11 19.17 14.79
C ARG A 196 10.03 17.98 14.51
N PRO A 197 11.21 17.89 15.15
CA PRO A 197 12.20 16.85 14.84
C PRO A 197 11.58 15.44 14.97
N ASP A 198 10.72 15.26 15.96
CA ASP A 198 10.07 13.99 16.28
C ASP A 198 8.72 13.76 15.55
N ALA A 199 8.29 14.66 14.67
CA ALA A 199 7.09 14.44 13.87
C ALA A 199 7.40 13.66 12.58
N ASN A 200 6.42 12.88 12.12
CA ASN A 200 6.35 12.46 10.72
C ASN A 200 5.89 13.67 9.88
N LYS A 201 6.58 13.94 8.77
CA LYS A 201 6.51 15.24 8.08
C LYS A 201 6.07 15.05 6.63
N LEU A 202 4.97 15.70 6.27
CA LEU A 202 4.42 15.66 4.94
C LEU A 202 4.11 17.07 4.45
N LEU A 203 4.50 17.34 3.21
CA LEU A 203 4.09 18.52 2.47
C LEU A 203 3.26 18.06 1.27
N ILE A 204 2.04 18.59 1.14
CA ILE A 204 1.20 18.38 -0.03
C ILE A 204 1.12 19.70 -0.79
N ILE A 205 1.61 19.73 -2.02
CA ILE A 205 1.55 20.90 -2.90
C ILE A 205 0.53 20.68 -4.02
N VAL A 206 -0.31 21.68 -4.27
CA VAL A 206 -1.39 21.66 -5.26
C VAL A 206 -1.26 22.89 -6.17
N GLY A 207 -1.30 22.72 -7.49
CA GLY A 207 -1.31 23.83 -8.45
C GLY A 207 -1.46 23.39 -9.91
N ASP A 208 -1.46 24.36 -10.84
CA ASP A 208 -1.66 24.12 -12.28
C ASP A 208 -0.60 24.69 -13.24
N GLU A 209 0.35 25.53 -12.83
CA GLU A 209 1.42 26.05 -13.72
C GLU A 209 2.86 25.98 -13.14
N ASP A 210 3.84 26.23 -14.02
CA ASP A 210 5.26 26.15 -13.71
C ASP A 210 5.74 27.28 -12.79
N CYS A 211 6.92 27.11 -12.21
CA CYS A 211 7.41 28.07 -11.22
C CYS A 211 7.74 29.41 -11.87
N ASP A 212 7.07 30.48 -11.46
CA ASP A 212 7.56 31.83 -11.67
C ASP A 212 8.77 32.14 -10.77
N PRO A 213 9.68 33.04 -11.19
CA PRO A 213 10.68 33.55 -10.28
C PRO A 213 10.03 34.35 -9.15
N GLY A 214 10.30 33.88 -7.95
CA GLY A 214 9.98 34.54 -6.70
C GLY A 214 10.84 35.76 -6.42
N LYS A 215 10.59 36.37 -5.24
CA LYS A 215 11.48 37.40 -4.69
C LYS A 215 12.71 36.80 -4.02
N ILE A 216 12.68 35.53 -3.64
CA ILE A 216 13.78 34.83 -2.99
C ILE A 216 14.35 33.76 -3.93
N VAL A 217 13.52 32.79 -4.28
CA VAL A 217 13.84 31.70 -5.20
C VAL A 217 13.61 32.19 -6.62
N GLY A 218 14.68 32.38 -7.38
CA GLY A 218 14.62 32.99 -8.72
C GLY A 218 14.79 34.51 -8.72
N ALA A 219 15.14 35.10 -7.59
CA ALA A 219 15.39 36.54 -7.45
C ALA A 219 16.36 37.08 -8.51
N GLY A 220 15.94 38.14 -9.22
CA GLY A 220 16.74 38.77 -10.27
C GLY A 220 16.63 38.11 -11.64
N SER A 221 15.87 37.02 -11.75
CA SER A 221 15.43 36.48 -13.04
C SER A 221 14.36 37.39 -13.64
N SER A 222 14.39 37.58 -14.95
CA SER A 222 13.46 38.47 -15.68
C SER A 222 12.44 37.72 -16.55
N GLY A 223 12.40 36.38 -16.45
CA GLY A 223 11.43 35.54 -17.17
C GLY A 223 10.19 35.27 -16.31
N SER A 224 9.17 34.66 -16.92
CA SER A 224 7.98 34.10 -16.26
C SER A 224 8.11 32.59 -16.03
N TYR A 225 9.35 32.14 -15.83
CA TYR A 225 9.70 30.74 -15.60
C TYR A 225 11.02 30.68 -14.86
N TYR A 226 11.10 29.79 -13.87
CA TYR A 226 12.27 29.55 -13.07
C TYR A 226 12.52 28.07 -12.82
N ASN A 227 13.73 27.63 -13.15
CA ASN A 227 14.22 26.27 -12.88
C ASN A 227 15.71 26.29 -12.54
N GLY A 228 16.12 27.28 -11.75
CA GLY A 228 17.51 27.48 -11.34
C GLY A 228 17.90 26.67 -10.10
N SER A 229 19.18 26.72 -9.74
CA SER A 229 19.74 25.94 -8.62
C SER A 229 19.10 26.25 -7.27
N GLN A 230 18.54 27.45 -7.07
CA GLN A 230 17.86 27.78 -5.81
C GLN A 230 16.59 26.94 -5.62
N LEU A 231 15.93 26.51 -6.71
CA LEU A 231 14.76 25.64 -6.65
C LEU A 231 15.16 24.23 -6.17
N VAL A 232 16.29 23.73 -6.68
CA VAL A 232 16.90 22.46 -6.22
C VAL A 232 17.28 22.55 -4.75
N GLU A 233 17.90 23.66 -4.34
CA GLU A 233 18.34 23.88 -2.96
C GLU A 233 17.18 23.85 -1.96
N VAL A 234 16.04 24.49 -2.27
CA VAL A 234 14.88 24.47 -1.34
C VAL A 234 14.27 23.08 -1.19
N VAL A 235 14.26 22.27 -2.25
CA VAL A 235 13.77 20.88 -2.21
C VAL A 235 14.72 19.99 -1.41
N GLU A 236 16.02 20.09 -1.66
CA GLU A 236 17.05 19.35 -0.91
C GLU A 236 17.07 19.74 0.58
N ASN A 237 16.76 21.01 0.92
CA ASN A 237 16.63 21.45 2.30
C ASN A 237 15.42 20.82 3.01
N LEU A 238 14.29 20.65 2.32
CA LEU A 238 13.12 19.93 2.86
C LEU A 238 13.42 18.44 3.03
N LYS A 239 14.08 17.84 2.04
CA LYS A 239 14.56 16.45 2.13
C LYS A 239 15.48 16.23 3.33
N ALA A 240 16.43 17.14 3.57
CA ALA A 240 17.35 17.07 4.70
C ALA A 240 16.65 17.18 6.07
N LYS A 241 15.41 17.70 6.10
CA LYS A 241 14.53 17.72 7.27
C LYS A 241 13.59 16.52 7.34
N GLU A 242 13.75 15.54 6.45
CA GLU A 242 12.91 14.34 6.33
C GLU A 242 11.45 14.65 5.95
N VAL A 243 11.23 15.74 5.20
CA VAL A 243 9.91 16.09 4.67
C VAL A 243 9.70 15.37 3.33
N LYS A 244 8.60 14.63 3.20
CA LYS A 244 8.14 14.08 1.91
C LYS A 244 7.24 15.10 1.21
N ILE A 245 7.43 15.30 -0.09
CA ILE A 245 6.58 16.18 -0.91
C ILE A 245 5.69 15.31 -1.78
N ASN A 246 4.39 15.36 -1.55
CA ASN A 246 3.42 14.86 -2.50
C ASN A 246 2.86 16.03 -3.33
N SER A 247 2.80 15.87 -4.64
CA SER A 247 2.34 16.91 -5.55
C SER A 247 1.05 16.50 -6.26
N VAL A 248 0.08 17.40 -6.22
CA VAL A 248 -1.22 17.27 -6.89
C VAL A 248 -1.24 18.29 -8.01
N ARG A 249 -1.38 17.79 -9.24
CA ARG A 249 -1.38 18.62 -10.46
C ARG A 249 -2.80 18.77 -10.96
N THR A 250 -3.19 19.98 -11.32
CA THR A 250 -4.48 20.27 -11.99
C THR A 250 -4.27 20.84 -13.39
N GLY A 251 -3.04 21.21 -13.74
CA GLY A 251 -2.64 21.58 -15.09
C GLY A 251 -1.88 20.49 -15.84
N ASN A 252 -1.74 20.68 -17.16
CA ASN A 252 -1.11 19.72 -18.06
C ASN A 252 0.10 20.29 -18.83
N GLU A 253 0.54 21.51 -18.52
CA GLU A 253 1.69 22.10 -19.19
C GLU A 253 2.97 21.28 -18.93
N ALA A 254 3.68 20.89 -19.99
CA ALA A 254 4.79 19.94 -19.88
C ALA A 254 5.90 20.41 -18.92
N ILE A 255 6.17 21.72 -18.86
CA ILE A 255 7.18 22.29 -17.97
C ILE A 255 6.73 22.14 -16.51
N PHE A 256 5.49 22.52 -16.22
CA PHE A 256 4.84 22.36 -14.92
C PHE A 256 4.86 20.91 -14.44
N VAL A 257 4.36 19.99 -15.29
CA VAL A 257 4.29 18.56 -15.00
C VAL A 257 5.66 18.00 -14.63
N ASN A 258 6.71 18.39 -15.36
CA ASN A 258 8.08 17.98 -15.07
C ASN A 258 8.56 18.49 -13.71
N GLN A 259 8.29 19.74 -13.37
CA GLN A 259 8.70 20.32 -12.09
C GLN A 259 7.98 19.66 -10.91
N PHE A 260 6.65 19.50 -10.97
CA PHE A 260 5.87 18.87 -9.90
C PHE A 260 6.23 17.39 -9.73
N THR A 261 6.46 16.66 -10.82
CA THR A 261 6.95 15.29 -10.73
C THR A 261 8.32 15.23 -10.02
N TRP A 262 9.24 16.09 -10.44
CA TRP A 262 10.62 16.07 -9.93
C TRP A 262 10.70 16.36 -8.43
N ILE A 263 9.96 17.35 -7.93
CA ILE A 263 10.00 17.69 -6.48
C ILE A 263 9.48 16.54 -5.61
N ALA A 264 8.47 15.80 -6.09
CA ALA A 264 7.97 14.63 -5.40
C ALA A 264 9.00 13.49 -5.42
N GLU A 265 9.52 13.14 -6.59
CA GLU A 265 10.52 12.07 -6.73
C GLU A 265 11.80 12.35 -5.92
N ALA A 266 12.26 13.60 -5.89
CA ALA A 266 13.46 14.00 -5.16
C ALA A 266 13.35 13.74 -3.64
N THR A 267 12.13 13.78 -3.08
CA THR A 267 11.84 13.65 -1.65
C THR A 267 11.15 12.33 -1.29
N GLU A 268 11.16 11.34 -2.20
CA GLU A 268 10.49 10.04 -2.02
C GLU A 268 8.97 10.15 -1.82
N GLY A 269 8.36 11.20 -2.36
CA GLY A 269 6.92 11.40 -2.39
C GLY A 269 6.29 11.01 -3.73
N ILE A 270 5.01 11.34 -3.90
CA ILE A 270 4.16 10.91 -5.01
C ILE A 270 3.61 12.12 -5.75
N SER A 271 3.66 12.09 -7.09
CA SER A 271 2.99 13.07 -7.94
C SER A 271 1.78 12.46 -8.61
N VAL A 272 0.62 13.13 -8.49
CA VAL A 272 -0.64 12.71 -9.11
C VAL A 272 -1.22 13.83 -9.96
N ASP A 273 -2.23 13.48 -10.77
CA ASP A 273 -3.04 14.40 -11.55
C ASP A 273 -4.47 14.34 -11.00
N LEU A 274 -5.01 15.49 -10.59
CA LEU A 274 -6.27 15.55 -9.85
C LEU A 274 -7.47 15.47 -10.77
N GLU A 275 -7.45 16.10 -11.93
CA GLU A 275 -8.53 15.99 -12.92
C GLU A 275 -8.69 14.52 -13.29
N GLU A 276 -7.54 13.84 -13.48
CA GLU A 276 -7.49 12.41 -13.69
C GLU A 276 -8.17 11.62 -12.56
N LEU A 277 -7.86 11.92 -11.30
CA LEU A 277 -8.40 11.23 -10.13
C LEU A 277 -9.90 11.49 -9.90
N GLN A 278 -10.34 12.72 -10.12
CA GLN A 278 -11.74 13.14 -9.94
C GLN A 278 -12.63 12.60 -11.04
N ASN A 279 -12.07 12.43 -12.24
CA ASN A 279 -12.74 11.74 -13.34
C ASN A 279 -12.73 10.21 -13.17
N GLY A 280 -12.31 9.68 -12.00
CA GLY A 280 -12.34 8.28 -11.53
C GLY A 280 -13.74 7.67 -11.28
N ASP A 281 -13.81 6.34 -11.03
CA ASP A 281 -14.95 5.38 -10.98
C ASP A 281 -14.94 4.37 -9.80
N PRO A 282 -14.72 4.73 -8.51
CA PRO A 282 -15.18 5.97 -7.91
C PRO A 282 -14.24 7.19 -8.02
N PRO A 283 -14.79 8.41 -8.04
CA PRO A 283 -13.98 9.63 -8.08
C PRO A 283 -13.16 9.77 -6.78
N ILE A 284 -11.87 10.07 -6.91
CA ILE A 284 -11.02 10.44 -5.77
C ILE A 284 -10.93 11.94 -5.71
N THR A 285 -11.23 12.48 -4.54
CA THR A 285 -11.21 13.92 -4.32
C THR A 285 -9.89 14.35 -3.67
N LEU A 286 -9.50 15.62 -3.87
CA LEU A 286 -8.36 16.21 -3.17
C LEU A 286 -8.47 16.05 -1.63
N PRO A 287 -9.65 16.27 -1.00
CA PRO A 287 -9.90 15.90 0.39
C PRO A 287 -9.46 14.49 0.79
N GLU A 288 -9.84 13.48 0.01
CA GLU A 288 -9.54 12.07 0.30
C GLU A 288 -8.03 11.78 0.19
N LEU A 289 -7.33 12.39 -0.76
CA LEU A 289 -5.87 12.29 -0.87
C LEU A 289 -5.17 12.88 0.35
N ILE A 290 -5.58 14.07 0.78
CA ILE A 290 -5.02 14.75 1.95
C ILE A 290 -5.18 13.88 3.19
N GLU A 291 -6.40 13.35 3.40
CA GLU A 291 -6.69 12.49 4.55
C GLU A 291 -5.85 11.21 4.52
N SER A 292 -5.88 10.48 3.40
CA SER A 292 -5.22 9.18 3.25
C SER A 292 -3.70 9.28 3.48
N TRP A 293 -3.02 10.20 2.78
CA TRP A 293 -1.57 10.36 2.91
C TRP A 293 -1.14 10.82 4.32
N THR A 294 -2.00 11.56 5.02
CA THR A 294 -1.70 11.99 6.39
C THR A 294 -1.88 10.84 7.39
N LEU A 295 -2.86 9.96 7.19
CA LEU A 295 -3.09 8.79 8.04
C LEU A 295 -2.01 7.70 7.90
N GLU A 296 -1.25 7.68 6.81
CA GLU A 296 -0.12 6.75 6.66
C GLU A 296 1.07 7.06 7.60
N LEU A 297 1.02 8.18 8.33
CA LEU A 297 2.11 8.71 9.15
C LEU A 297 2.00 8.37 10.66
N LYS A 298 1.25 7.33 11.09
CA LYS A 298 1.02 7.07 12.53
C LYS A 298 2.20 6.41 13.29
N ARG A 299 2.41 6.75 14.58
CA ARG A 299 3.35 6.10 15.54
C ARG A 299 2.66 5.06 16.44
N GLU A 300 3.42 4.11 17.02
CA GLU A 300 2.97 3.12 18.03
C GLU A 300 3.19 3.56 19.49
N TYR A 301 2.50 2.93 20.46
CA TYR A 301 2.53 3.26 21.89
C TYR A 301 2.91 2.06 22.78
N TYR A 302 3.82 2.27 23.74
CA TYR A 302 4.21 1.27 24.76
C TYR A 302 4.00 1.79 26.21
N ILE A 303 3.59 0.92 27.16
CA ILE A 303 3.33 1.31 28.58
C ILE A 303 3.80 0.25 29.61
N TYR A 304 4.10 0.64 30.87
CA TYR A 304 4.49 -0.28 31.94
C TYR A 304 3.37 -0.57 32.97
N LEU A 305 2.90 -1.82 33.08
CA LEU A 305 2.09 -2.29 34.21
C LEU A 305 2.99 -2.93 35.28
N TYR A 306 2.70 -2.76 36.56
CA TYR A 306 3.35 -3.49 37.63
C TYR A 306 2.39 -4.33 38.48
N ALA A 307 2.87 -5.46 38.99
CA ALA A 307 2.11 -6.31 39.91
C ALA A 307 2.96 -6.62 41.14
N ASN A 308 2.43 -6.36 42.33
CA ASN A 308 3.02 -6.75 43.60
C ASN A 308 2.29 -7.97 44.14
N ILE A 309 3.01 -9.07 44.30
CA ILE A 309 2.43 -10.35 44.71
C ILE A 309 3.02 -10.72 46.06
N THR A 310 2.16 -10.96 47.05
CA THR A 310 2.55 -11.42 48.38
C THR A 310 1.92 -12.76 48.67
N TRP A 311 2.65 -13.64 49.36
CA TRP A 311 2.13 -14.93 49.78
C TRP A 311 2.80 -15.45 51.03
N THR A 312 2.15 -16.44 51.66
CA THR A 312 2.64 -17.19 52.81
C THR A 312 2.63 -18.68 52.51
N GLU A 313 3.69 -19.39 52.88
CA GLU A 313 3.76 -20.83 52.75
C GLU A 313 3.56 -21.52 54.09
N PHE A 314 2.84 -22.64 54.08
CA PHE A 314 2.52 -23.41 55.28
C PHE A 314 3.14 -24.80 55.19
N ASP A 315 3.68 -25.32 56.29
CA ASP A 315 4.04 -26.73 56.35
C ASP A 315 2.79 -27.63 56.50
N VAL A 316 3.02 -28.95 56.58
CA VAL A 316 1.97 -29.96 56.75
C VAL A 316 1.19 -29.79 58.06
N GLY A 317 1.72 -29.03 59.03
CA GLY A 317 1.07 -28.70 60.31
C GLY A 317 0.29 -27.38 60.30
N GLY A 318 0.39 -26.58 59.24
CA GLY A 318 -0.21 -25.25 59.13
C GLY A 318 0.65 -24.12 59.70
N ASP A 319 1.91 -24.38 60.04
CA ASP A 319 2.84 -23.36 60.54
C ASP A 319 3.47 -22.59 59.37
N ILE A 320 3.68 -21.29 59.56
CA ILE A 320 4.28 -20.42 58.54
C ILE A 320 5.75 -20.79 58.35
N THR A 321 6.10 -21.12 57.11
CA THR A 321 7.47 -21.49 56.74
C THR A 321 8.21 -20.39 55.99
N TYR A 322 7.48 -19.56 55.24
CA TYR A 322 8.06 -18.51 54.40
C TYR A 322 7.02 -17.44 54.04
N SER A 323 7.45 -16.18 53.91
CA SER A 323 6.64 -15.09 53.37
C SER A 323 7.53 -14.17 52.54
N THR A 324 7.03 -13.70 51.40
CA THR A 324 7.80 -12.91 50.44
C THR A 324 6.89 -11.96 49.64
N GLN A 325 7.52 -11.00 48.96
CA GLN A 325 6.90 -10.07 48.02
C GLN A 325 7.70 -10.05 46.71
N LYS A 326 7.01 -10.04 45.57
CA LYS A 326 7.64 -9.93 44.25
C LYS A 326 6.98 -8.83 43.42
N GLY A 327 7.78 -7.93 42.86
CA GLY A 327 7.35 -6.89 41.93
C GLY A 327 7.69 -7.28 40.49
N LEU A 328 6.75 -7.07 39.57
CA LEU A 328 6.89 -7.30 38.13
C LEU A 328 6.65 -5.99 37.38
N TYR A 329 7.37 -5.72 36.28
CA TYR A 329 7.10 -4.63 35.34
C TYR A 329 6.85 -5.23 33.96
N LEU A 330 5.83 -4.76 33.25
CA LEU A 330 5.28 -5.38 32.04
C LEU A 330 5.05 -4.32 30.96
N LEU A 331 5.62 -4.49 29.77
CA LEU A 331 5.39 -3.60 28.63
C LEU A 331 4.12 -4.02 27.88
N PHE A 332 3.21 -3.09 27.56
CA PHE A 332 2.07 -3.36 26.68
C PHE A 332 2.21 -2.59 25.38
N ASP A 333 2.08 -3.30 24.26
CA ASP A 333 1.75 -2.77 22.95
C ASP A 333 0.23 -2.74 22.78
N VAL A 334 -0.31 -1.78 22.04
CA VAL A 334 -1.74 -1.66 21.73
C VAL A 334 -2.05 -1.75 20.23
N ALA A 335 -1.04 -1.75 19.34
CA ALA A 335 -1.22 -1.86 17.89
C ALA A 335 -0.86 -3.29 17.42
N PRO A 336 -1.78 -4.08 16.85
CA PRO A 336 -1.45 -5.43 16.40
C PRO A 336 -0.66 -5.40 15.08
N PRO A 337 0.19 -6.43 14.83
CA PRO A 337 0.92 -6.51 13.58
C PRO A 337 -0.01 -6.53 12.36
N PHE A 338 0.31 -5.71 11.38
CA PHE A 338 -0.34 -5.74 10.07
C PHE A 338 0.19 -6.92 9.24
N ILE A 339 -0.70 -7.70 8.61
CA ILE A 339 -0.33 -8.89 7.80
C ILE A 339 -0.88 -8.76 6.37
N SER A 340 0.01 -8.83 5.38
CA SER A 340 -0.32 -8.95 3.95
C SER A 340 0.23 -10.24 3.38
N VAL A 341 -0.53 -10.92 2.50
CA VAL A 341 -0.22 -12.26 2.00
C VAL A 341 -0.11 -12.29 0.47
N SER A 342 0.90 -12.97 -0.06
CA SER A 342 1.03 -13.32 -1.48
C SER A 342 1.47 -14.77 -1.64
N THR A 343 1.21 -15.38 -2.81
CA THR A 343 1.50 -16.79 -3.06
C THR A 343 2.20 -17.00 -4.41
N LEU A 344 2.98 -18.07 -4.49
CA LEU A 344 3.67 -18.50 -5.69
C LEU A 344 3.70 -20.02 -5.79
N VAL A 345 3.41 -20.58 -6.97
CA VAL A 345 3.49 -22.03 -7.22
C VAL A 345 4.63 -22.34 -8.17
N ILE A 346 5.53 -23.21 -7.75
CA ILE A 346 6.72 -23.67 -8.48
C ILE A 346 6.53 -25.14 -8.81
N ALA A 347 6.61 -25.55 -10.08
CA ALA A 347 6.70 -26.98 -10.40
C ALA A 347 8.14 -27.50 -10.28
N ASN A 348 8.27 -28.68 -9.69
CA ASN A 348 9.52 -29.38 -9.45
C ASN A 348 9.84 -30.38 -10.59
N PRO A 349 11.11 -30.77 -10.78
CA PRO A 349 11.52 -31.71 -11.83
C PRO A 349 10.88 -33.12 -11.74
N ASP A 350 10.36 -33.50 -10.57
CA ASP A 350 9.74 -34.80 -10.30
C ASP A 350 8.22 -34.81 -10.55
N SER A 351 7.68 -33.78 -11.22
CA SER A 351 6.23 -33.59 -11.47
C SER A 351 5.39 -33.30 -10.22
N THR A 352 6.02 -32.88 -9.12
CA THR A 352 5.34 -32.31 -7.95
C THR A 352 5.39 -30.78 -7.97
N PHE A 353 4.64 -30.14 -7.08
CA PHE A 353 4.62 -28.70 -6.93
C PHE A 353 5.12 -28.27 -5.55
N THR A 354 5.75 -27.10 -5.52
CA THR A 354 6.12 -26.36 -4.33
C THR A 354 5.25 -25.11 -4.28
N PHE A 355 4.44 -24.97 -3.24
CA PHE A 355 3.64 -23.79 -2.98
C PHE A 355 4.41 -22.92 -1.97
N GLN A 356 4.85 -21.75 -2.42
CA GLN A 356 5.48 -20.72 -1.60
C GLN A 356 4.41 -19.72 -1.16
N ILE A 357 4.27 -19.54 0.14
CA ILE A 357 3.32 -18.61 0.76
C ILE A 357 4.12 -17.55 1.46
N TYR A 358 4.01 -16.32 0.98
CA TYR A 358 4.68 -15.15 1.54
C TYR A 358 3.71 -14.37 2.42
N ALA A 359 4.13 -14.01 3.63
CA ALA A 359 3.47 -13.00 4.43
C ALA A 359 4.43 -11.84 4.69
N THR A 360 4.04 -10.62 4.35
CA THR A 360 4.69 -9.40 4.81
C THR A 360 3.98 -8.96 6.09
N VAL A 361 4.68 -9.01 7.21
CA VAL A 361 4.14 -8.63 8.51
C VAL A 361 4.83 -7.35 8.95
N LYS A 362 4.11 -6.30 9.28
CA LYS A 362 4.71 -5.03 9.70
C LYS A 362 4.20 -4.63 11.07
N ASP A 363 5.14 -4.24 11.91
CA ASP A 363 4.93 -3.71 13.24
C ASP A 363 6.21 -2.95 13.63
N LEU A 364 6.08 -1.76 14.20
CA LEU A 364 7.18 -0.90 14.61
C LEU A 364 7.81 -1.36 15.93
N SER A 365 7.15 -2.22 16.73
CA SER A 365 7.75 -2.95 17.85
C SER A 365 8.63 -4.12 17.38
N GLY A 366 8.60 -4.41 16.08
CA GLY A 366 9.23 -5.56 15.48
C GLY A 366 8.39 -6.82 15.71
N ILE A 367 8.80 -7.94 15.10
CA ILE A 367 8.00 -9.16 15.10
C ILE A 367 8.68 -10.24 15.95
N ALA A 368 8.02 -10.71 17.02
CA ALA A 368 8.51 -11.83 17.81
C ALA A 368 8.36 -13.14 17.05
N THR A 369 7.16 -13.42 16.56
CA THR A 369 6.87 -14.65 15.85
C THR A 369 5.86 -14.40 14.74
N THR A 370 5.97 -15.16 13.67
CA THR A 370 4.91 -15.26 12.68
C THR A 370 4.69 -16.73 12.41
N SER A 371 3.45 -17.15 12.37
CA SER A 371 3.06 -18.54 12.20
C SER A 371 2.05 -18.65 11.08
N ILE A 372 2.04 -19.79 10.42
CA ILE A 372 1.03 -20.17 9.44
C ILE A 372 0.30 -21.41 9.93
N TYR A 373 -1.00 -21.41 9.70
CA TYR A 373 -1.85 -22.59 9.81
C TYR A 373 -2.32 -22.98 8.42
N TRP A 374 -2.30 -24.27 8.10
CA TRP A 374 -2.80 -24.74 6.81
C TRP A 374 -3.49 -26.10 6.91
N THR A 375 -4.37 -26.40 5.98
CA THR A 375 -5.02 -27.71 5.85
C THR A 375 -5.21 -28.05 4.39
N PHE A 376 -5.24 -29.35 4.07
CA PHE A 376 -5.60 -29.85 2.75
C PHE A 376 -7.06 -30.33 2.71
N ASP A 377 -7.77 -30.24 3.85
CA ASP A 377 -9.16 -30.64 3.96
C ASP A 377 -10.09 -29.59 3.38
N ASP A 378 -11.25 -30.03 2.90
CA ASP A 378 -12.31 -29.16 2.42
C ASP A 378 -13.04 -28.50 3.60
N LEU A 379 -12.92 -27.19 3.73
CA LEU A 379 -13.58 -26.42 4.80
C LEU A 379 -15.12 -26.47 4.71
N ASP A 380 -15.67 -26.73 3.53
CA ASP A 380 -17.12 -26.84 3.30
C ASP A 380 -17.64 -28.28 3.47
N GLY A 381 -16.75 -29.24 3.75
CA GLY A 381 -17.04 -30.68 3.78
C GLY A 381 -17.85 -31.18 4.99
N GLY A 382 -18.23 -30.30 5.92
CA GLY A 382 -19.07 -30.61 7.08
C GLY A 382 -18.39 -31.37 8.23
N SER A 383 -17.18 -31.90 8.04
CA SER A 383 -16.30 -32.40 9.11
C SER A 383 -15.28 -31.33 9.51
N GLU A 384 -14.89 -31.29 10.80
CA GLU A 384 -13.85 -30.35 11.25
C GLU A 384 -12.52 -30.64 10.53
N PRO A 385 -11.92 -29.63 9.87
CA PRO A 385 -10.69 -29.77 9.11
C PRO A 385 -9.47 -29.95 10.03
N LEU A 386 -8.53 -30.80 9.62
CA LEU A 386 -7.27 -31.00 10.32
C LEU A 386 -6.27 -29.90 9.95
N TRP A 387 -6.06 -28.96 10.86
CA TRP A 387 -5.08 -27.88 10.69
C TRP A 387 -3.67 -28.31 11.10
N HIS A 388 -2.73 -28.13 10.17
CA HIS A 388 -1.31 -28.09 10.40
C HIS A 388 -0.87 -26.69 10.82
N PHE A 389 0.30 -26.59 11.47
CA PHE A 389 0.83 -25.36 12.05
C PHE A 389 2.35 -25.32 11.96
N GLU A 390 2.91 -24.14 11.69
CA GLU A 390 4.36 -23.88 11.72
C GLU A 390 4.67 -22.43 12.10
N ILE A 391 5.68 -22.24 12.95
CA ILE A 391 6.28 -20.93 13.23
C ILE A 391 7.35 -20.67 12.18
N LEU A 392 7.23 -19.55 11.47
CA LEU A 392 8.08 -19.14 10.37
C LEU A 392 9.20 -18.22 10.84
N SER A 393 10.33 -18.29 10.15
CA SER A 393 11.44 -17.35 10.32
C SER A 393 11.35 -16.21 9.31
N ASN A 394 11.72 -15.00 9.73
CA ASN A 394 11.81 -13.83 8.84
C ASN A 394 12.93 -14.06 7.82
N ILE A 395 12.61 -13.94 6.53
CA ILE A 395 13.55 -14.15 5.44
C ILE A 395 14.18 -12.83 4.93
N SER A 396 13.46 -11.71 4.98
CA SER A 396 13.96 -10.35 4.67
C SER A 396 12.88 -9.29 4.90
N ASN A 397 13.21 -8.07 5.36
CA ASN A 397 12.31 -6.91 5.48
C ASN A 397 10.90 -7.22 6.04
N HIS A 398 10.84 -8.10 7.06
CA HIS A 398 9.60 -8.56 7.71
C HIS A 398 8.70 -9.44 6.83
N VAL A 399 9.32 -10.14 5.90
CA VAL A 399 8.67 -11.14 5.06
C VAL A 399 8.96 -12.52 5.60
N TYR A 400 7.93 -13.36 5.63
CA TYR A 400 7.94 -14.74 6.08
C TYR A 400 7.54 -15.62 4.91
N LEU A 401 8.19 -16.77 4.78
CA LEU A 401 7.93 -17.72 3.72
C LEU A 401 7.61 -19.08 4.32
N LYS A 402 6.49 -19.66 3.88
CA LYS A 402 6.22 -21.08 4.02
C LYS A 402 6.33 -21.77 2.67
N GLU A 403 7.15 -22.81 2.59
CA GLU A 403 7.20 -23.71 1.44
C GLU A 403 6.48 -25.02 1.76
N LEU A 404 5.53 -25.40 0.91
CA LEU A 404 4.85 -26.69 0.91
C LEU A 404 5.25 -27.44 -0.36
N THR A 405 6.11 -28.45 -0.24
CA THR A 405 6.69 -29.20 -1.37
C THR A 405 5.99 -30.55 -1.57
N GLY A 406 6.12 -31.13 -2.76
CA GLY A 406 5.63 -32.48 -3.02
C GLY A 406 4.12 -32.54 -3.31
N LEU A 407 3.50 -31.37 -3.52
CA LEU A 407 2.07 -31.26 -3.74
C LEU A 407 1.69 -31.80 -5.13
N ALA A 408 0.51 -32.39 -5.22
CA ALA A 408 -0.06 -32.86 -6.47
C ALA A 408 -0.85 -31.76 -7.18
N LEU A 409 -0.90 -31.82 -8.51
CA LEU A 409 -1.81 -30.97 -9.28
C LEU A 409 -3.27 -31.26 -8.89
N GLY A 410 -4.05 -30.23 -8.59
CA GLY A 410 -5.45 -30.30 -8.16
C GLY A 410 -5.65 -30.48 -6.65
N GLU A 411 -4.59 -30.47 -5.84
CA GLU A 411 -4.68 -30.61 -4.39
C GLU A 411 -5.24 -29.33 -3.74
N ASN A 412 -6.21 -29.46 -2.81
CA ASN A 412 -6.78 -28.31 -2.11
C ASN A 412 -5.86 -27.86 -0.97
N LEU A 413 -5.81 -26.56 -0.71
CA LEU A 413 -5.03 -25.96 0.35
C LEU A 413 -5.76 -24.75 0.92
N SER A 414 -6.01 -24.75 2.22
CA SER A 414 -6.52 -23.60 2.96
C SER A 414 -5.48 -23.16 3.99
N PHE A 415 -5.28 -21.85 4.17
CA PHE A 415 -4.28 -21.35 5.12
C PHE A 415 -4.60 -19.95 5.66
N TYR A 416 -4.00 -19.58 6.80
CA TYR A 416 -4.01 -18.23 7.35
C TYR A 416 -2.76 -17.99 8.22
N PHE A 417 -2.44 -16.72 8.47
CA PHE A 417 -1.30 -16.33 9.28
C PHE A 417 -1.71 -15.74 10.61
N VAL A 418 -0.86 -15.96 11.61
CA VAL A 418 -0.93 -15.35 12.92
C VAL A 418 0.45 -14.79 13.24
N ALA A 419 0.55 -13.50 13.51
CA ALA A 419 1.80 -12.88 13.91
C ALA A 419 1.69 -12.35 15.34
N PHE A 420 2.81 -12.43 16.07
CA PHE A 420 3.01 -11.75 17.33
C PHE A 420 4.15 -10.76 17.15
N ASP A 421 3.91 -9.51 17.53
CA ASP A 421 4.96 -8.51 17.61
C ASP A 421 5.97 -8.84 18.74
N SER A 422 7.05 -8.06 18.89
CA SER A 422 8.08 -8.30 19.92
C SER A 422 7.53 -8.24 21.36
N LEU A 423 6.33 -7.71 21.52
CA LEU A 423 5.62 -7.47 22.77
C LEU A 423 4.38 -8.36 22.93
N TYR A 424 4.25 -9.35 22.04
CA TYR A 424 3.22 -10.38 21.99
C TYR A 424 1.79 -9.90 21.66
N ASN A 425 1.65 -8.82 20.89
CA ASN A 425 0.39 -8.46 20.25
C ASN A 425 0.10 -9.31 19.03
N ARG A 426 -1.11 -9.86 18.97
CA ARG A 426 -1.48 -10.86 17.96
C ARG A 426 -2.24 -10.21 16.81
N GLY A 427 -1.62 -10.21 15.64
CA GLY A 427 -2.28 -9.99 14.36
C GLY A 427 -2.73 -11.30 13.71
N GLU A 428 -3.81 -11.28 12.96
CA GLU A 428 -4.30 -12.44 12.20
C GLU A 428 -4.80 -12.02 10.81
N SER A 429 -4.48 -12.81 9.79
CA SER A 429 -5.01 -12.62 8.44
C SER A 429 -6.39 -13.29 8.28
N GLN A 430 -7.09 -12.97 7.20
CA GLN A 430 -8.20 -13.81 6.74
C GLN A 430 -7.74 -15.23 6.36
N ILE A 431 -8.70 -16.16 6.21
CA ILE A 431 -8.47 -17.51 5.69
C ILE A 431 -8.48 -17.48 4.16
N TYR A 432 -7.42 -18.02 3.55
CA TYR A 432 -7.25 -18.16 2.10
C TYR A 432 -7.54 -19.60 1.69
N ASN A 433 -8.36 -19.80 0.66
CA ASN A 433 -8.69 -21.11 0.09
C ASN A 433 -8.17 -21.20 -1.34
N CYS A 434 -7.38 -22.23 -1.66
CA CYS A 434 -6.74 -22.40 -2.97
C CYS A 434 -6.63 -23.86 -3.41
N THR A 435 -6.33 -24.08 -4.70
CA THR A 435 -6.07 -25.39 -5.30
C THR A 435 -4.73 -25.33 -6.04
N VAL A 436 -3.90 -26.36 -5.88
CA VAL A 436 -2.54 -26.45 -6.45
C VAL A 436 -2.63 -26.68 -7.95
N GLU A 437 -2.40 -25.64 -8.73
CA GLU A 437 -2.39 -25.72 -10.18
C GLU A 437 -1.08 -25.16 -10.74
N ILE A 438 -0.67 -25.60 -11.95
CA ILE A 438 0.44 -24.94 -12.64
C ILE A 438 0.02 -23.52 -12.92
N GLN A 439 0.51 -22.60 -12.10
CA GLN A 439 0.33 -21.19 -12.36
C GLN A 439 1.37 -20.77 -13.37
N LYS A 440 0.97 -20.87 -14.64
CA LYS A 440 1.68 -20.19 -15.70
C LYS A 440 1.47 -18.70 -15.47
N ASN A 441 2.55 -17.98 -15.27
CA ASN A 441 2.57 -16.53 -15.38
C ASN A 441 2.13 -16.21 -16.81
N VAL A 442 0.86 -15.84 -16.93
CA VAL A 442 0.31 -15.35 -18.18
C VAL A 442 0.88 -13.96 -18.44
N PHE A 443 0.87 -13.53 -19.69
CA PHE A 443 1.34 -12.20 -20.00
C PHE A 443 0.62 -11.11 -19.20
N GLY A 444 1.38 -10.12 -18.75
CA GLY A 444 0.93 -9.04 -17.89
C GLY A 444 1.07 -9.32 -16.40
N THR A 445 1.44 -10.54 -16.00
CA THR A 445 1.56 -10.89 -14.57
C THR A 445 2.80 -10.30 -13.92
N THR A 446 2.61 -9.92 -12.66
CA THR A 446 3.68 -9.55 -11.74
C THR A 446 3.85 -10.66 -10.72
N THR A 447 5.08 -11.15 -10.55
CA THR A 447 5.45 -12.19 -9.59
C THR A 447 6.50 -11.63 -8.64
N THR A 448 6.18 -11.57 -7.36
CA THR A 448 7.15 -11.23 -6.32
C THR A 448 7.89 -12.50 -5.89
N VAL A 449 9.22 -12.46 -5.92
CA VAL A 449 10.08 -13.59 -5.55
C VAL A 449 11.04 -13.14 -4.46
N PHE A 450 11.13 -13.92 -3.38
CA PHE A 450 12.13 -13.73 -2.36
C PHE A 450 13.15 -14.87 -2.41
N PHE A 451 14.42 -14.52 -2.26
CA PHE A 451 15.52 -15.48 -2.18
C PHE A 451 15.96 -15.57 -0.71
N PRO A 452 15.49 -16.56 0.05
CA PRO A 452 15.76 -16.68 1.49
C PRO A 452 17.24 -16.97 1.83
N ALA A 453 18.03 -17.38 0.85
CA ALA A 453 19.46 -17.64 0.98
C ALA A 453 20.19 -17.31 -0.32
N ASN A 454 21.51 -17.13 -0.23
CA ASN A 454 22.34 -16.98 -1.41
C ASN A 454 22.32 -18.24 -2.27
N ASN A 455 22.14 -18.07 -3.57
CA ASN A 455 21.97 -19.11 -4.58
C ASN A 455 20.66 -19.93 -4.46
N THR A 456 19.59 -19.36 -3.90
CA THR A 456 18.28 -20.03 -3.95
C THR A 456 17.76 -20.11 -5.38
N VAL A 457 17.24 -21.29 -5.74
CA VAL A 457 16.75 -21.61 -7.08
C VAL A 457 15.22 -21.53 -7.11
N VAL A 458 14.67 -20.67 -7.95
CA VAL A 458 13.21 -20.53 -8.18
C VAL A 458 12.91 -20.79 -9.65
N ALA A 459 12.00 -21.70 -9.94
CA ALA A 459 11.56 -21.98 -11.31
C ALA A 459 10.17 -21.39 -11.54
N LEU A 460 10.08 -20.43 -12.46
CA LEU A 460 8.81 -19.84 -12.86
C LEU A 460 8.40 -20.34 -14.25
N TYR A 461 7.09 -20.56 -14.39
CA TYR A 461 6.48 -21.03 -15.62
C TYR A 461 5.86 -19.83 -16.31
N PHE A 462 6.31 -19.53 -17.52
CA PHE A 462 5.87 -18.37 -18.28
C PHE A 462 5.10 -18.83 -19.50
N ASP A 463 3.84 -18.41 -19.59
CA ASP A 463 3.03 -18.75 -20.75
C ASP A 463 3.56 -18.03 -21.99
N LEU A 464 3.71 -18.78 -23.07
CA LEU A 464 4.10 -18.30 -24.40
C LEU A 464 3.05 -18.67 -25.45
N ALA A 465 1.83 -19.07 -25.05
CA ALA A 465 0.70 -19.48 -25.88
C ALA A 465 0.71 -18.86 -27.30
N LYS A 466 1.09 -19.66 -28.31
CA LYS A 466 1.22 -19.31 -29.75
C LYS A 466 2.17 -18.15 -30.11
N LYS A 467 2.84 -17.50 -29.16
CA LYS A 467 3.80 -16.41 -29.39
C LYS A 467 5.22 -16.96 -29.60
N SER A 468 6.03 -16.24 -30.37
CA SER A 468 7.42 -16.60 -30.65
C SER A 468 8.42 -16.02 -29.65
N TYR A 469 8.02 -15.11 -28.76
CA TYR A 469 8.86 -14.55 -27.70
C TYR A 469 8.01 -13.80 -26.63
N GLY A 470 8.63 -13.48 -25.50
CA GLY A 470 8.12 -12.61 -24.43
C GLY A 470 9.26 -11.81 -23.77
N TYR A 471 8.94 -10.92 -22.85
CA TYR A 471 9.88 -10.09 -22.10
C TYR A 471 9.68 -10.26 -20.62
N LEU A 472 10.80 -10.38 -19.94
CA LEU A 472 10.93 -10.53 -18.52
C LEU A 472 11.60 -9.27 -17.99
N ARG A 473 10.87 -8.46 -17.22
CA ARG A 473 11.45 -7.35 -16.47
C ARG A 473 11.68 -7.80 -15.03
N LEU A 474 12.88 -7.53 -14.53
CA LEU A 474 13.35 -7.92 -13.21
C LEU A 474 13.71 -6.66 -12.45
N ASP A 475 12.95 -6.32 -11.42
CA ASP A 475 13.28 -5.25 -10.48
C ASP A 475 13.94 -5.86 -9.24
N ASN A 476 14.95 -5.18 -8.70
CA ASN A 476 15.70 -5.56 -7.50
C ASN A 476 16.27 -6.99 -7.58
N PHE A 477 16.59 -7.46 -8.79
CA PHE A 477 17.14 -8.80 -8.99
C PHE A 477 18.66 -8.81 -8.97
N ILE A 478 19.23 -9.51 -7.99
CA ILE A 478 20.66 -9.79 -7.90
C ILE A 478 20.87 -11.30 -8.00
N GLY A 479 21.38 -11.77 -9.15
CA GLY A 479 21.57 -13.19 -9.38
C GLY A 479 21.83 -13.55 -10.85
N SER A 480 21.51 -14.79 -11.20
CA SER A 480 21.56 -15.31 -12.57
C SER A 480 20.27 -16.04 -12.92
N TYR A 481 19.95 -16.18 -14.20
CA TYR A 481 18.80 -16.93 -14.66
C TYR A 481 19.13 -17.79 -15.88
N SER A 482 18.42 -18.89 -16.07
CA SER A 482 18.62 -19.84 -17.18
C SER A 482 17.34 -20.53 -17.61
N LEU A 483 17.26 -21.03 -18.85
CA LEU A 483 16.07 -21.70 -19.37
C LEU A 483 16.11 -23.22 -19.12
N LEU A 484 14.93 -23.79 -18.90
CA LEU A 484 14.74 -25.24 -18.85
C LEU A 484 13.56 -25.65 -19.76
N PRO A 485 13.74 -26.62 -20.67
CA PRO A 485 15.02 -27.02 -21.26
C PRO A 485 15.59 -25.93 -22.20
N ASN A 486 16.88 -25.62 -22.05
CA ASN A 486 17.61 -24.61 -22.86
C ASN A 486 17.52 -24.78 -24.39
N SER A 487 17.08 -25.94 -24.91
CA SER A 487 17.00 -26.18 -26.36
C SER A 487 15.79 -25.54 -27.05
N ASN A 488 14.74 -25.20 -26.30
CA ASN A 488 13.47 -24.72 -26.85
C ASN A 488 13.31 -23.20 -26.79
N PHE A 489 14.24 -22.50 -26.12
CA PHE A 489 14.17 -21.06 -25.89
C PHE A 489 15.57 -20.42 -25.90
N THR A 490 15.66 -19.11 -26.14
CA THR A 490 16.90 -18.31 -26.02
C THR A 490 16.63 -16.99 -25.28
N LEU A 491 17.64 -16.46 -24.58
CA LEU A 491 17.55 -15.19 -23.84
C LEU A 491 18.40 -14.11 -24.52
N GLU A 492 17.88 -12.89 -24.55
CA GLU A 492 18.56 -11.70 -25.05
C GLU A 492 18.36 -10.56 -24.04
N THR A 493 19.41 -10.15 -23.33
CA THR A 493 19.36 -9.00 -22.42
C THR A 493 19.22 -7.71 -23.21
N LYS A 494 18.28 -6.88 -22.79
CA LYS A 494 17.85 -5.68 -23.51
C LYS A 494 18.14 -4.40 -22.74
N PHE A 495 17.93 -4.41 -21.42
CA PHE A 495 18.22 -3.29 -20.53
C PHE A 495 18.82 -3.79 -19.22
N VAL A 496 19.76 -3.03 -18.66
CA VAL A 496 20.30 -3.25 -17.30
C VAL A 496 20.62 -1.90 -16.67
N SER A 497 20.12 -1.70 -15.45
CA SER A 497 20.43 -0.62 -14.52
C SER A 497 20.72 -1.22 -13.14
N GLU A 498 20.97 -0.38 -12.13
CA GLU A 498 21.29 -0.85 -10.77
C GLU A 498 20.12 -1.60 -10.13
N ASP A 499 18.89 -1.17 -10.39
CA ASP A 499 17.66 -1.72 -9.81
C ASP A 499 16.78 -2.48 -10.82
N LYS A 500 17.02 -2.39 -12.13
CA LYS A 500 16.14 -3.00 -13.16
C LYS A 500 16.89 -3.68 -14.29
N GLN A 501 16.38 -4.83 -14.72
CA GLN A 501 16.84 -5.54 -15.91
C GLN A 501 15.66 -5.92 -16.80
N ILE A 502 15.84 -5.91 -18.12
CA ILE A 502 14.83 -6.39 -19.08
C ILE A 502 15.48 -7.41 -20.01
N VAL A 503 14.83 -8.56 -20.13
CA VAL A 503 15.35 -9.75 -20.83
C VAL A 503 14.28 -10.26 -21.76
N ARG A 504 14.60 -10.43 -23.04
CA ARG A 504 13.72 -11.05 -24.03
C ARG A 504 13.92 -12.57 -24.03
N VAL A 505 12.84 -13.32 -23.98
CA VAL A 505 12.78 -14.79 -24.00
C VAL A 505 12.17 -15.23 -25.33
N ILE A 506 12.93 -15.92 -26.18
CA ILE A 506 12.54 -16.25 -27.56
C ILE A 506 12.31 -17.75 -27.69
N LYS A 507 11.15 -18.16 -28.21
CA LYS A 507 10.78 -19.55 -28.50
C LYS A 507 11.49 -20.03 -29.77
N THR A 508 12.23 -21.14 -29.66
CA THR A 508 12.91 -21.84 -30.77
C THR A 508 12.35 -23.26 -30.99
N GLY A 509 11.57 -23.79 -30.04
CA GLY A 509 10.91 -25.11 -30.10
C GLY A 509 9.38 -25.05 -30.21
N LEU A 510 8.72 -26.20 -29.99
CA LEU A 510 7.24 -26.33 -30.08
C LEU A 510 6.50 -26.07 -28.74
N GLU A 511 7.21 -25.96 -27.62
CA GLU A 511 6.61 -25.80 -26.29
C GLU A 511 5.90 -24.45 -26.10
N ASP A 512 4.72 -24.46 -25.49
CA ASP A 512 3.87 -23.27 -25.33
C ASP A 512 4.11 -22.51 -24.02
N PHE A 513 5.09 -22.92 -23.22
CA PHE A 513 5.51 -22.21 -22.02
C PHE A 513 7.02 -22.35 -21.85
N ALA A 514 7.68 -21.31 -21.33
CA ALA A 514 9.08 -21.35 -20.95
C ALA A 514 9.18 -21.58 -19.45
N VAL A 515 10.15 -22.41 -19.03
CA VAL A 515 10.56 -22.48 -17.63
C VAL A 515 11.85 -21.70 -17.49
N ILE A 516 11.84 -20.68 -16.64
CA ILE A 516 13.05 -19.92 -16.33
C ILE A 516 13.38 -20.17 -14.86
N THR A 517 14.61 -20.60 -14.66
CA THR A 517 15.20 -20.85 -13.36
C THR A 517 16.01 -19.63 -12.96
N PHE A 518 15.60 -18.97 -11.89
CA PHE A 518 16.30 -17.88 -11.23
C PHE A 518 17.15 -18.42 -10.10
N VAL A 519 18.42 -18.05 -10.09
CA VAL A 519 19.37 -18.29 -9.00
C VAL A 519 19.67 -16.93 -8.39
N GLY A 520 18.94 -16.57 -7.34
CA GLY A 520 19.04 -15.26 -6.69
C GLY A 520 19.76 -15.32 -5.35
N ASN A 521 20.15 -14.14 -4.87
CA ASN A 521 20.77 -13.94 -3.56
C ASN A 521 19.82 -13.24 -2.59
N THR A 522 20.10 -13.34 -1.29
CA THR A 522 19.34 -12.60 -0.27
C THR A 522 19.46 -11.10 -0.50
N THR A 523 18.32 -10.43 -0.64
CA THR A 523 18.20 -8.98 -0.82
C THR A 523 17.30 -8.40 0.28
N THR A 524 17.50 -7.12 0.64
CA THR A 524 16.59 -6.38 1.52
C THR A 524 15.20 -6.29 0.88
N ASP A 525 15.14 -5.94 -0.40
CA ASP A 525 13.88 -5.81 -1.12
C ASP A 525 13.58 -7.06 -1.96
N PRO A 526 12.31 -7.49 -2.08
CA PRO A 526 11.95 -8.59 -2.97
C PRO A 526 12.35 -8.31 -4.40
N THR A 527 12.70 -9.38 -5.12
CA THR A 527 12.75 -9.31 -6.58
C THR A 527 11.33 -9.27 -7.12
N ILE A 528 11.04 -8.29 -7.98
CA ILE A 528 9.75 -8.20 -8.68
C ILE A 528 9.97 -8.60 -10.13
N ILE A 529 9.27 -9.64 -10.56
CA ILE A 529 9.38 -10.22 -11.89
C ILE A 529 8.11 -9.91 -12.66
N PHE A 530 8.22 -9.13 -13.73
CA PHE A 530 7.12 -8.85 -14.64
C PHE A 530 7.29 -9.69 -15.89
N TRP A 531 6.27 -10.46 -16.23
CA TRP A 531 6.23 -11.22 -17.47
C TRP A 531 5.27 -10.59 -18.46
N ASN A 532 5.80 -10.17 -19.60
CA ASN A 532 5.02 -9.59 -20.68
C ASN A 532 5.36 -10.22 -22.03
N PHE A 533 4.58 -9.92 -23.05
CA PHE A 533 5.04 -10.05 -24.42
C PHE A 533 5.17 -8.64 -24.97
N ASP A 534 6.13 -8.41 -25.87
CA ASP A 534 5.96 -7.27 -26.76
C ASP A 534 4.65 -7.54 -27.48
N ILE A 535 3.66 -6.71 -27.20
CA ILE A 535 2.77 -6.39 -28.28
C ILE A 535 3.66 -5.64 -29.26
N PHE A 536 4.02 -6.33 -30.34
CA PHE A 536 4.64 -5.67 -31.46
C PHE A 536 3.53 -4.93 -32.20
N LEU A 537 3.68 -3.62 -32.24
CA LEU A 537 2.80 -2.74 -32.98
C LEU A 537 3.65 -2.03 -34.02
N ILE A 538 3.21 -1.99 -35.26
CA ILE A 538 3.64 -0.91 -36.15
C ILE A 538 2.89 0.38 -35.75
N GLU A 539 3.38 1.53 -36.18
CA GLU A 539 2.75 2.83 -35.94
C GLU A 539 1.20 2.81 -36.10
N GLU A 540 0.70 2.20 -37.18
CA GLU A 540 -0.74 2.08 -37.47
C GLU A 540 -1.51 1.23 -36.45
N GLU A 541 -0.86 0.27 -35.79
CA GLU A 541 -1.47 -0.61 -34.80
C GLU A 541 -1.40 -0.02 -33.39
N LEU A 542 -0.37 0.78 -33.10
CA LEU A 542 -0.25 1.51 -31.83
C LEU A 542 -1.42 2.48 -31.67
N ASN A 543 -1.73 3.25 -32.72
CA ASN A 543 -2.85 4.17 -32.74
C ASN A 543 -4.19 3.41 -32.85
N GLY A 544 -4.69 2.86 -31.75
CA GLY A 544 -5.74 1.85 -31.83
C GLY A 544 -5.71 0.82 -30.72
N TYR A 545 -4.53 0.55 -30.19
CA TYR A 545 -4.31 -0.55 -29.25
C TYR A 545 -4.88 -0.24 -27.86
N SER A 546 -5.77 -1.10 -27.35
CA SER A 546 -6.30 -1.00 -25.98
C SER A 546 -5.85 -2.15 -25.09
N SER A 547 -5.72 -1.89 -23.79
CA SER A 547 -5.36 -2.86 -22.76
C SER A 547 -6.08 -2.55 -21.44
N TYR A 548 -6.05 -3.51 -20.52
CA TYR A 548 -6.65 -3.44 -19.19
C TYR A 548 -5.61 -3.82 -18.13
N PHE A 549 -5.61 -3.07 -17.03
CA PHE A 549 -4.87 -3.34 -15.80
C PHE A 549 -5.82 -3.82 -14.71
N ASP A 550 -5.37 -4.82 -13.95
CA ASP A 550 -6.08 -5.30 -12.76
C ASP A 550 -5.10 -5.68 -11.64
N ALA A 551 -5.62 -6.14 -10.51
CA ALA A 551 -4.84 -6.66 -9.39
C ALA A 551 -3.78 -7.72 -9.78
N LYS A 552 -3.93 -8.41 -10.92
CA LYS A 552 -2.98 -9.41 -11.43
C LYS A 552 -2.12 -8.89 -12.58
N ARG A 553 -2.60 -7.88 -13.30
CA ARG A 553 -1.97 -7.26 -14.45
C ARG A 553 -1.74 -5.79 -14.18
N THR A 554 -0.64 -5.46 -13.55
CA THR A 554 -0.32 -4.06 -13.21
C THR A 554 0.61 -3.39 -14.22
N ASN A 555 1.11 -4.13 -15.22
CA ASN A 555 2.16 -3.67 -16.13
C ASN A 555 2.02 -4.24 -17.56
N LEU A 556 2.43 -3.45 -18.55
CA LEU A 556 2.40 -3.76 -19.99
C LEU A 556 3.68 -3.29 -20.67
N LEU A 557 4.29 -4.14 -21.50
CA LEU A 557 5.43 -3.76 -22.32
C LEU A 557 5.09 -3.91 -23.81
N ILE A 558 5.38 -2.89 -24.60
CA ILE A 558 5.06 -2.81 -26.02
C ILE A 558 6.31 -2.42 -26.77
N ARG A 559 6.61 -3.10 -27.88
CA ARG A 559 7.59 -2.60 -28.85
C ARG A 559 6.83 -1.98 -30.00
N VAL A 560 7.20 -0.75 -30.35
CA VAL A 560 6.63 -0.05 -31.49
C VAL A 560 7.70 0.40 -32.47
N GLU A 561 7.42 0.25 -33.76
CA GLU A 561 8.18 0.89 -34.85
C GLU A 561 7.45 2.15 -35.29
N ILE A 562 8.11 3.29 -35.09
CA ILE A 562 7.63 4.62 -35.42
C ILE A 562 8.30 5.06 -36.72
N SER A 563 7.49 5.45 -37.69
CA SER A 563 7.92 5.89 -39.01
C SER A 563 7.81 7.41 -39.20
N ASN A 564 7.00 8.08 -38.39
CA ASN A 564 6.79 9.52 -38.44
C ASN A 564 6.87 10.14 -37.04
N GLU A 565 7.32 11.39 -36.98
CA GLU A 565 7.27 12.18 -35.75
C GLU A 565 5.82 12.45 -35.35
N ASN A 566 5.40 11.89 -34.22
CA ASN A 566 4.08 12.15 -33.62
C ASN A 566 4.17 12.04 -32.09
N GLN A 567 3.07 12.41 -31.41
CA GLN A 567 2.96 12.36 -29.96
C GLN A 567 2.28 11.08 -29.49
N LEU A 568 2.87 10.45 -28.48
CA LEU A 568 2.36 9.29 -27.77
C LEU A 568 1.67 9.71 -26.47
N CYS A 569 0.41 9.32 -26.27
CA CYS A 569 -0.26 9.43 -24.96
C CYS A 569 -1.17 8.21 -24.71
N LEU A 570 -1.72 8.14 -23.50
CA LEU A 570 -2.80 7.22 -23.17
C LEU A 570 -4.16 7.92 -23.32
N VAL A 571 -5.13 7.20 -23.86
CA VAL A 571 -6.55 7.58 -23.88
C VAL A 571 -7.25 6.73 -22.83
N ARG A 572 -7.99 7.38 -21.95
CA ARG A 572 -8.72 6.70 -20.88
C ARG A 572 -9.91 5.94 -21.47
N ILE A 573 -10.11 4.69 -21.02
CA ILE A 573 -11.33 3.92 -21.29
C ILE A 573 -12.12 3.77 -19.99
N ASP A 574 -11.45 3.34 -18.91
CA ASP A 574 -12.05 3.29 -17.58
C ASP A 574 -11.62 4.51 -16.75
N PRO A 575 -12.58 5.29 -16.22
CA PRO A 575 -12.35 6.56 -15.54
C PRO A 575 -11.37 6.46 -14.35
N GLU A 576 -11.47 5.36 -13.60
CA GLU A 576 -10.69 4.97 -12.43
C GLU A 576 -9.18 4.91 -12.59
N LEU A 577 -8.74 4.50 -13.78
CA LEU A 577 -7.40 4.00 -13.97
C LEU A 577 -6.43 5.17 -14.05
N ILE A 578 -5.42 5.13 -13.20
CA ILE A 578 -4.20 5.93 -13.37
C ILE A 578 -3.08 5.05 -13.87
N ALA A 579 -2.51 5.43 -15.01
CA ALA A 579 -1.46 4.69 -15.66
C ALA A 579 -0.43 5.62 -16.28
N VAL A 580 0.82 5.19 -16.22
CA VAL A 580 1.95 5.91 -16.81
C VAL A 580 2.73 4.95 -17.71
N VAL A 581 3.17 5.46 -18.85
CA VAL A 581 4.01 4.79 -19.83
C VAL A 581 5.40 5.39 -19.77
N LYS A 582 6.40 4.62 -19.36
CA LYS A 582 7.80 4.98 -19.54
C LYS A 582 8.26 4.53 -20.91
N VAL A 583 8.91 5.42 -21.65
CA VAL A 583 9.35 5.15 -23.01
C VAL A 583 10.86 5.05 -23.07
N PHE A 584 11.33 4.06 -23.81
CA PHE A 584 12.73 3.78 -24.02
C PHE A 584 13.04 3.67 -25.52
N ASP A 585 14.23 4.08 -25.93
CA ASP A 585 14.71 3.91 -27.31
C ASP A 585 15.12 2.45 -27.61
N GLU A 586 15.61 2.19 -28.83
CA GLU A 586 16.04 0.85 -29.26
C GLU A 586 17.20 0.26 -28.43
N ASN A 587 17.97 1.13 -27.76
CA ASN A 587 19.08 0.77 -26.88
C ASN A 587 18.65 0.76 -25.41
N TRP A 588 17.35 0.90 -25.14
CA TRP A 588 16.76 0.96 -23.82
C TRP A 588 17.20 2.17 -22.97
N ASN A 589 17.63 3.26 -23.58
CA ASN A 589 17.79 4.51 -22.86
C ASN A 589 16.41 5.08 -22.55
N TYR A 590 16.22 5.54 -21.32
CA TYR A 590 15.00 6.25 -20.95
C TYR A 590 14.94 7.59 -21.70
N ILE A 591 13.85 7.82 -22.43
CA ILE A 591 13.69 9.02 -23.25
C ILE A 591 12.54 9.92 -22.79
N GLY A 592 11.65 9.42 -21.93
CA GLY A 592 10.53 10.20 -21.39
C GLY A 592 9.37 9.33 -20.93
N LYS A 593 8.27 9.96 -20.55
CA LYS A 593 7.04 9.28 -20.15
C LYS A 593 5.83 9.86 -20.89
N ALA A 594 4.77 9.07 -20.96
CA ALA A 594 3.47 9.46 -21.46
C ALA A 594 2.39 8.96 -20.48
N SER A 595 1.34 9.73 -20.24
CA SER A 595 0.20 9.37 -19.39
C SER A 595 -1.11 9.75 -20.10
N PHE A 596 -2.20 9.83 -19.36
CA PHE A 596 -3.47 10.36 -19.87
C PHE A 596 -3.45 11.88 -20.08
N THR A 597 -2.49 12.59 -19.48
CA THR A 597 -2.39 14.05 -19.55
C THR A 597 -1.05 14.54 -20.10
N GLU A 598 -0.05 13.65 -20.15
CA GLU A 598 1.27 13.93 -20.71
C GLU A 598 1.49 13.13 -21.99
N ALA A 599 1.84 13.83 -23.07
CA ALA A 599 2.20 13.21 -24.34
C ALA A 599 3.70 13.31 -24.59
N LEU A 600 4.31 12.25 -25.13
CA LEU A 600 5.72 12.22 -25.49
C LEU A 600 5.89 12.23 -27.01
N THR A 601 6.62 13.20 -27.55
CA THR A 601 6.99 13.21 -28.97
C THR A 601 8.01 12.11 -29.25
N LEU A 602 7.68 11.21 -30.17
CA LEU A 602 8.56 10.19 -30.69
C LEU A 602 8.84 10.47 -32.16
N VAL A 603 10.12 10.46 -32.54
CA VAL A 603 10.58 10.57 -33.93
C VAL A 603 10.73 9.19 -34.57
N GLU A 604 11.04 9.12 -35.86
CA GLU A 604 11.32 7.85 -36.57
C GLU A 604 12.33 6.98 -35.79
N GLY A 605 11.94 5.75 -35.45
CA GLY A 605 12.75 4.85 -34.63
C GLY A 605 12.00 3.65 -34.05
N THR A 606 12.73 2.75 -33.40
CA THR A 606 12.15 1.67 -32.59
C THR A 606 12.10 2.10 -31.12
N TYR A 607 10.95 1.90 -30.47
CA TYR A 607 10.77 2.22 -29.05
C TYR A 607 10.16 1.06 -28.27
N TYR A 608 10.41 1.09 -26.97
CA TYR A 608 9.79 0.22 -25.98
C TYR A 608 8.96 1.05 -25.02
N LEU A 609 7.65 0.82 -25.00
CA LEU A 609 6.68 1.50 -24.15
C LEU A 609 6.34 0.58 -22.97
N TRP A 610 6.66 1.00 -21.76
CA TRP A 610 6.36 0.28 -20.54
C TRP A 610 5.27 1.01 -19.75
N ALA A 611 4.02 0.57 -19.93
CA ALA A 611 2.87 1.10 -19.21
C ALA A 611 2.67 0.38 -17.87
N TYR A 612 2.30 1.10 -16.81
CA TYR A 612 2.04 0.53 -15.49
C TYR A 612 0.95 1.30 -14.73
N ASN A 613 0.26 0.59 -13.84
CA ASN A 613 -0.80 1.11 -12.97
C ASN A 613 -0.22 1.85 -11.75
N VAL A 614 -0.82 2.98 -11.38
CA VAL A 614 -0.44 3.80 -10.22
C VAL A 614 -1.41 3.63 -9.05
N LEU A 615 -2.70 3.35 -9.30
CA LEU A 615 -3.70 3.38 -8.23
C LEU A 615 -4.80 2.31 -8.31
N ARG A 616 -5.50 2.16 -9.44
CA ARG A 616 -6.74 1.36 -9.55
C ARG A 616 -6.86 0.59 -10.84
N ASP A 617 -7.63 -0.49 -10.83
CA ASP A 617 -7.85 -1.36 -11.98
C ASP A 617 -8.64 -0.62 -13.09
N GLY A 618 -8.38 -0.90 -14.36
CA GLY A 618 -9.10 -0.27 -15.48
C GLY A 618 -8.43 -0.38 -16.84
N SER A 619 -9.10 0.09 -17.88
CA SER A 619 -8.73 -0.01 -19.29
C SER A 619 -8.20 1.32 -19.82
N PHE A 620 -7.30 1.23 -20.79
CA PHE A 620 -6.75 2.36 -21.52
C PHE A 620 -6.47 2.00 -22.98
N LYS A 621 -6.21 3.01 -23.81
CA LYS A 621 -5.82 2.87 -25.21
C LYS A 621 -4.61 3.75 -25.51
N PHE A 622 -3.74 3.35 -26.43
CA PHE A 622 -2.70 4.24 -26.92
C PHE A 622 -3.23 5.14 -28.03
N TYR A 623 -2.82 6.40 -27.97
CA TYR A 623 -2.91 7.33 -29.08
C TYR A 623 -1.51 7.64 -29.58
N PHE A 624 -1.37 7.63 -30.90
CA PHE A 624 -0.15 8.08 -31.57
C PHE A 624 -0.52 8.90 -32.80
N GLY A 625 -0.27 10.21 -32.75
CA GLY A 625 -0.68 11.14 -33.79
C GLY A 625 -0.25 12.59 -33.50
N ASN A 626 -0.56 13.48 -34.43
CA ASN A 626 -0.13 14.89 -34.35
C ASN A 626 -0.94 15.74 -33.36
N ASP A 627 -2.14 15.29 -32.99
CA ASP A 627 -3.07 16.00 -32.11
C ASP A 627 -3.54 15.03 -31.01
N PRO A 628 -2.75 14.76 -29.95
CA PRO A 628 -3.17 13.88 -28.88
C PRO A 628 -4.48 14.36 -28.27
N PRO A 629 -5.45 13.46 -28.05
CA PRO A 629 -6.73 13.86 -27.50
C PRO A 629 -6.48 14.49 -26.13
N LEU A 630 -7.04 15.68 -25.93
CA LEU A 630 -7.02 16.36 -24.64
C LEU A 630 -8.22 15.86 -23.82
N GLU A 631 -8.16 15.96 -22.50
CA GLU A 631 -9.22 15.45 -21.60
C GLU A 631 -10.62 16.04 -21.93
N THR A 632 -10.65 17.20 -22.59
CA THR A 632 -11.86 17.87 -23.10
C THR A 632 -12.46 17.29 -24.39
N ASP A 633 -11.80 16.35 -25.06
CA ASP A 633 -12.29 15.79 -26.33
C ASP A 633 -13.42 14.77 -26.13
N ASN A 634 -14.48 14.87 -26.95
CA ASN A 634 -15.64 13.97 -26.96
C ASN A 634 -15.29 12.46 -27.15
N TYR A 635 -14.03 12.13 -27.40
CA TYR A 635 -13.50 10.78 -27.58
C TYR A 635 -13.01 10.13 -26.27
N TYR A 636 -12.78 10.89 -25.19
CA TYR A 636 -12.33 10.35 -23.89
C TYR A 636 -13.42 9.52 -23.17
N ASN A 637 -14.70 9.77 -23.47
CA ASN A 637 -15.84 9.12 -22.80
C ASN A 637 -16.63 8.14 -23.68
N GLN A 638 -16.11 7.74 -24.84
CA GLN A 638 -16.79 6.73 -25.64
C GLN A 638 -16.43 5.33 -25.15
N VAL A 639 -17.33 4.79 -24.31
CA VAL A 639 -17.45 3.35 -24.05
C VAL A 639 -17.18 2.59 -25.35
N PRO A 640 -16.16 1.73 -25.42
CA PRO A 640 -15.90 0.97 -26.63
C PRO A 640 -17.13 0.11 -26.88
N ILE A 641 -17.88 0.37 -27.94
CA ILE A 641 -18.82 -0.62 -28.45
C ILE A 641 -17.94 -1.79 -28.89
N PRO A 642 -18.02 -2.98 -28.26
CA PRO A 642 -17.18 -4.09 -28.65
C PRO A 642 -17.62 -4.55 -30.06
N PHE A 643 -16.80 -4.26 -31.07
CA PHE A 643 -16.97 -4.83 -32.40
C PHE A 643 -16.24 -6.19 -32.46
N PRO A 644 -16.87 -7.33 -32.82
CA PRO A 644 -18.21 -7.48 -33.40
C PRO A 644 -19.13 -8.44 -32.62
N ILE A 645 -20.20 -7.89 -32.02
CA ILE A 645 -21.54 -8.46 -32.21
C ILE A 645 -21.96 -8.10 -33.65
N LEU A 646 -21.30 -8.73 -34.63
CA LEU A 646 -21.70 -8.69 -36.05
C LEU A 646 -22.13 -10.07 -36.54
N LEU A 647 -22.37 -11.01 -35.62
CA LEU A 647 -22.88 -12.36 -35.92
C LEU A 647 -24.37 -12.55 -35.56
N LEU A 648 -25.01 -11.59 -34.88
CA LEU A 648 -26.39 -11.74 -34.38
C LEU A 648 -27.46 -11.06 -35.25
N ILE A 649 -27.07 -10.26 -36.25
CA ILE A 649 -28.00 -9.70 -37.25
C ILE A 649 -28.16 -10.61 -38.49
N VAL A 650 -27.33 -11.66 -38.65
CA VAL A 650 -27.49 -12.64 -39.74
C VAL A 650 -28.32 -13.88 -39.32
N ILE A 651 -28.57 -14.09 -38.02
CA ILE A 651 -29.35 -15.26 -37.52
C ILE A 651 -30.83 -14.93 -37.25
N LEU A 652 -31.22 -13.65 -37.23
CA LEU A 652 -32.62 -13.22 -37.12
C LEU A 652 -33.37 -12.99 -38.45
N THR A 653 -32.74 -13.29 -39.59
CA THR A 653 -33.42 -13.39 -40.90
C THR A 653 -33.54 -14.83 -41.43
N LEU A 654 -33.12 -15.85 -40.68
CA LEU A 654 -33.20 -17.26 -41.12
C LEU A 654 -33.89 -18.22 -40.13
N SER A 655 -34.49 -17.71 -39.06
CA SER A 655 -35.31 -18.50 -38.12
C SER A 655 -36.80 -18.08 -38.06
N GLY A 656 -37.22 -17.20 -38.98
CA GLY A 656 -38.64 -16.85 -39.20
C GLY A 656 -39.39 -17.78 -40.18
N PHE A 657 -38.74 -18.85 -40.66
CA PHE A 657 -39.27 -19.75 -41.70
C PHE A 657 -39.48 -21.19 -41.20
N SER A 658 -39.95 -21.40 -39.96
CA SER A 658 -40.31 -22.76 -39.55
C SER A 658 -41.36 -22.90 -38.44
N LEU A 659 -42.24 -21.92 -38.18
CA LEU A 659 -43.28 -22.09 -37.14
C LEU A 659 -44.64 -21.43 -37.41
N PHE A 660 -44.98 -21.15 -38.68
CA PHE A 660 -46.34 -20.75 -39.06
C PHE A 660 -46.91 -21.61 -40.19
N ASN A 661 -46.98 -22.93 -39.95
CA ASN A 661 -47.88 -23.80 -40.68
C ASN A 661 -48.16 -25.08 -39.89
N ARG A 662 -49.09 -25.01 -38.91
CA ARG A 662 -50.13 -26.02 -38.72
C ARG A 662 -51.12 -25.67 -37.59
N ARG A 663 -52.39 -25.72 -38.00
CA ARG A 663 -53.63 -25.96 -37.22
C ARG A 663 -54.41 -24.74 -36.70
N LYS A 664 -55.19 -24.20 -37.66
CA LYS A 664 -56.65 -23.99 -37.54
C LYS A 664 -57.30 -24.95 -36.52
N LYS A 665 -58.02 -24.44 -35.51
CA LYS A 665 -59.50 -24.49 -35.43
C LYS A 665 -60.04 -23.94 -34.09
N HIS A 666 -61.09 -23.12 -34.24
CA HIS A 666 -62.22 -22.86 -33.32
C HIS A 666 -62.19 -21.70 -32.29
N ARG A 667 -62.82 -20.59 -32.76
CA ARG A 667 -64.03 -19.90 -32.24
C ARG A 667 -63.99 -19.08 -30.94
N GLY A 668 -64.35 -17.80 -31.09
CA GLY A 668 -65.13 -17.01 -30.11
C GLY A 668 -64.75 -15.51 -30.07
N LYS A 669 -65.05 -14.70 -31.08
CA LYS A 669 -66.19 -13.75 -31.21
C LYS A 669 -66.23 -12.54 -30.22
N TYR A 670 -66.11 -11.34 -30.82
CA TYR A 670 -66.73 -10.02 -30.49
C TYR A 670 -66.15 -9.24 -29.28
N LYS A 671 -65.90 -7.91 -29.31
CA LYS A 671 -66.67 -6.77 -29.86
C LYS A 671 -65.78 -5.49 -30.03
N GLN A 672 -66.05 -4.76 -31.13
CA GLN A 672 -66.01 -3.29 -31.41
C GLN A 672 -65.62 -2.32 -30.28
N ARG A 673 -64.94 -1.18 -30.53
CA ARG A 673 -65.38 -0.06 -31.41
C ARG A 673 -64.22 0.87 -31.80
N ILE A 674 -64.23 1.22 -33.10
CA ILE A 674 -63.75 2.40 -33.86
C ILE A 674 -62.41 3.00 -33.46
#